data_AF-A0A4U5TX99-F1
#
_entry.id   AF-A0A4U5TX99-F1
#
_cell.length_a   1.000
_cell.length_b   1.000
_cell.length_c   1.000
_cell.angle_alpha   90.00
_cell.angle_beta   90.00
_cell.angle_gamma   90.00
#
_symmetry.space_group_name_H-M   'P 1'
#
loop_
_entity.id
_entity.type
_entity.pdbx_description
1 polymer ?
#
loop_
_entity_poly.entity_id
_entity_poly.type
_entity_poly.pdbx_seq_one_letter_code
_entity_poly.pdbx_strand_id
1 'polypeptide(L)'
;MPLKRSTPDRANDASDSSSEEMQNLQQKRVITALISETPVTIFEESGLKAAAAPKKSVVYLCRLQAPPRDSLHGEWSLESYGVQGYWGYVFKYETIVKQRSRGTETLEPARHSESGSTDPEARRREPDTRSLESEVQPAREGVNSHPLTANEHVAVANVGEPSSSTANNYFQPLEDALLLLNQNPSSSDVENYFHSLELALHQIDQTPPSSSPPSPSPSSSSPSPSPSPPSPFPSSSSPLPTPSSCSHANESQVPPPSPPPNPQVHAQHGGGGDEGRGLSDSPPRPSTSSNITTVPRERFNNLELRRVFTVPPARNIPDLAQFYDDVMLILREMADAVRAQVGRNDVIQLELIGENVQNHVSVVVEDEHGDAILPAFEGLLERLVQSNAEIASDARRPAYLNSVFVAHNAKGFDSYLILNTMIEMGMQPSLIMQGSKILCFQDPDFNLKFIDSLSFLTMRLSAMPKALGFSDQTKGHFPHGFSSEKNLQYIGAYPPPHNYGVERMTRAQQQEFYGWYREVSQGTFDFEKEARLYCENDVDILAKGCVLFRNQFLTDTGVDPFSCITIASACMKVFLTKFLPPKTLAVPSPDNYRCQTKSYSHASIQWLEWVARSTNVFIQHALNKGEKQVGPYFVDGFAEIDGVAYAWEFLGCFYHGCPSCFNPHDICPLRRVPFEELHAASEEKMQALKSVYGVQTVVMWEHEWSALKNVHAGVKAFLGSFLPPEPLCPRDALFGGRTSAVRLRYTAGPNETVHYVDVTSLYPYVNCNFSYPLGHPTIIHKDFDHPQNYFGFIKATIHPPRGLLFPVLPYKTSRGKLVFTLCRSCAEINNQTGPCRHDERARALTGVWVSVEVNKALEVGYRVGKIIEVWHFDRRSDSIFVGYMHTFLKGKQEASGYPPEATDQESREKYIRDYELHQGVRLDADKIEVNPAKRQVAKLCLNSFWGKFAQRSNLPQTTLVSDPEDFLRFMFSGQYNVKYFNFLNDKTAMIQWNYHKRCVVPPGRANNVFIAAFTTAYARLKLYSYLEQVQENVLYMDTDSLIYVVKDGATPLKLGNYLGDLTDELDGDSIQEFAAAGPKSYAYQTRQKKKVVLRVKGITQTTECCEQVNFDSVRELVEGYLEGSRGGVIETPQHNIRRNKKSFLLKNCTFQKKFRVVYDKRRLFSDGTTLPFGY
;
A
#
# COMPACT_ATOMS: atom_id res chain seq x y z
N MET A 1 -25.49 36.76 82.38
CA MET A 1 -26.73 37.55 82.20
C MET A 1 -26.57 38.86 82.96
N PRO A 2 -26.79 39.98 82.26
CA PRO A 2 -25.71 40.96 82.07
C PRO A 2 -24.27 40.40 81.97
N LEU A 3 -23.29 41.31 82.03
CA LEU A 3 -21.85 41.09 82.24
C LEU A 3 -21.07 40.31 81.14
N LYS A 4 -20.04 40.98 80.58
CA LYS A 4 -18.59 40.63 80.59
C LYS A 4 -18.18 39.17 80.23
N ARG A 5 -17.07 38.91 79.53
CA ARG A 5 -15.88 39.74 79.23
C ARG A 5 -15.06 39.16 78.06
N SER A 6 -14.46 40.06 77.27
CA SER A 6 -13.18 39.97 76.54
C SER A 6 -12.32 38.67 76.55
N THR A 7 -12.01 38.15 75.33
CA THR A 7 -10.65 37.86 74.77
C THR A 7 -9.69 36.82 75.41
N PRO A 8 -8.65 36.33 74.69
CA PRO A 8 -8.58 35.83 73.29
C PRO A 8 -7.72 34.53 73.14
N ASP A 9 -7.70 33.86 71.98
CA ASP A 9 -6.49 33.65 71.11
C ASP A 9 -6.73 32.74 69.85
N ARG A 10 -5.75 32.76 68.93
CA ARG A 10 -5.53 32.05 67.63
C ARG A 10 -6.20 30.66 67.41
N ALA A 11 -6.84 30.32 66.26
CA ALA A 11 -6.42 30.27 64.83
C ALA A 11 -5.59 28.99 64.46
N ASN A 12 -5.71 28.31 63.30
CA ASN A 12 -6.43 28.60 62.03
C ASN A 12 -6.72 27.31 61.18
N ASP A 13 -7.26 27.48 59.96
CA ASP A 13 -7.27 26.58 58.76
C ASP A 13 -8.46 25.61 58.50
N ALA A 14 -9.27 25.92 57.47
CA ALA A 14 -9.90 25.02 56.47
C ALA A 14 -10.69 25.84 55.41
N SER A 15 -10.57 25.52 54.12
CA SER A 15 -11.38 26.11 53.03
C SER A 15 -11.51 25.18 51.81
N ASP A 16 -12.41 25.55 50.89
CA ASP A 16 -12.50 25.11 49.48
C ASP A 16 -12.64 23.60 49.17
N SER A 17 -13.88 23.16 48.93
CA SER A 17 -14.19 21.88 48.24
C SER A 17 -15.52 21.88 47.47
N SER A 18 -16.57 22.51 48.02
CA SER A 18 -17.96 22.34 47.55
C SER A 18 -18.34 23.05 46.25
N SER A 19 -17.50 23.95 45.71
CA SER A 19 -17.75 24.62 44.42
C SER A 19 -17.23 23.82 43.22
N GLU A 20 -16.11 23.11 43.35
CA GLU A 20 -15.54 22.30 42.27
C GLU A 20 -16.40 21.09 41.94
N GLU A 21 -17.08 20.47 42.92
CA GLU A 21 -17.95 19.32 42.65
C GLU A 21 -19.22 19.68 41.87
N MET A 22 -19.91 20.78 42.23
CA MET A 22 -21.06 21.24 41.45
C MET A 22 -20.66 21.69 40.05
N GLN A 23 -19.51 22.35 39.89
CA GLN A 23 -18.99 22.66 38.56
C GLN A 23 -18.66 21.39 37.78
N ASN A 24 -17.99 20.40 38.38
CA ASN A 24 -17.72 19.11 37.71
C ASN A 24 -19.00 18.34 37.34
N LEU A 25 -20.05 18.38 38.16
CA LEU A 25 -21.33 17.70 37.87
C LEU A 25 -22.13 18.40 36.75
N GLN A 26 -22.19 19.74 36.74
CA GLN A 26 -22.78 20.46 35.62
C GLN A 26 -21.94 20.31 34.35
N GLN A 27 -20.61 20.40 34.44
CA GLN A 27 -19.69 20.28 33.32
C GLN A 27 -19.70 18.85 32.74
N LYS A 28 -19.81 17.80 33.56
CA LYS A 28 -20.07 16.43 33.07
C LYS A 28 -21.42 16.31 32.36
N ARG A 29 -22.52 16.79 32.95
CA ARG A 29 -23.85 16.76 32.29
C ARG A 29 -23.86 17.48 30.94
N VAL A 30 -23.20 18.64 30.84
CA VAL A 30 -23.04 19.39 29.58
C VAL A 30 -22.17 18.61 28.58
N ILE A 31 -21.06 18.01 29.00
CA ILE A 31 -20.19 17.20 28.13
C ILE A 31 -20.90 15.94 27.61
N THR A 32 -21.72 15.26 28.44
CA THR A 32 -22.51 14.11 28.00
C THR A 32 -23.58 14.52 26.98
N ALA A 33 -24.32 15.61 27.23
CA ALA A 33 -25.32 16.14 26.30
C ALA A 33 -24.71 16.53 24.93
N LEU A 34 -23.51 17.13 24.94
CA LEU A 34 -22.78 17.56 23.74
C LEU A 34 -22.30 16.43 22.82
N ILE A 35 -22.37 15.16 23.25
CA ILE A 35 -22.04 14.01 22.42
C ILE A 35 -23.32 13.24 22.03
N SER A 36 -24.28 13.09 22.95
CA SER A 36 -25.56 12.40 22.67
C SER A 36 -26.40 13.04 21.56
N GLU A 37 -26.23 14.34 21.31
CA GLU A 37 -26.98 15.10 20.31
C GLU A 37 -26.17 15.44 19.04
N THR A 38 -25.21 14.58 18.66
CA THR A 38 -24.49 14.70 17.37
C THR A 38 -25.24 13.94 16.27
N PRO A 39 -25.99 14.60 15.35
CA PRO A 39 -26.47 13.94 14.14
C PRO A 39 -25.30 13.59 13.21
N VAL A 40 -25.54 12.68 12.27
CA VAL A 40 -24.55 12.25 11.26
C VAL A 40 -25.21 12.30 9.89
N THR A 41 -24.49 12.80 8.90
CA THR A 41 -24.99 12.90 7.52
C THR A 41 -25.21 11.51 6.92
N ILE A 42 -26.48 11.09 6.80
CA ILE A 42 -26.90 9.90 6.05
C ILE A 42 -27.48 10.37 4.72
N PHE A 43 -27.06 9.72 3.63
CA PHE A 43 -27.56 10.00 2.28
C PHE A 43 -28.56 8.92 1.85
N GLU A 44 -29.81 9.31 1.60
CA GLU A 44 -30.80 8.46 0.93
C GLU A 44 -31.06 8.96 -0.50
N GLU A 45 -31.15 8.03 -1.46
CA GLU A 45 -31.38 8.36 -2.88
C GLU A 45 -32.88 8.60 -3.17
N SER A 46 -33.25 9.85 -3.45
CA SER A 46 -34.56 10.25 -3.95
C SER A 46 -34.51 10.67 -5.43
N GLY A 47 -34.58 9.69 -6.33
CA GLY A 47 -35.04 9.94 -7.71
C GLY A 47 -34.00 10.04 -8.83
N LEU A 48 -33.17 9.01 -9.02
CA LEU A 48 -32.55 8.73 -10.32
C LEU A 48 -32.74 7.25 -10.70
N LYS A 49 -33.41 6.98 -11.82
CA LYS A 49 -33.70 5.61 -12.31
C LYS A 49 -32.48 4.96 -12.97
N ALA A 50 -31.40 4.80 -12.22
CA ALA A 50 -30.29 3.91 -12.57
C ALA A 50 -30.56 2.50 -12.03
N ALA A 51 -30.30 1.46 -12.84
CA ALA A 51 -30.72 0.11 -12.49
C ALA A 51 -29.85 -0.53 -11.39
N ALA A 52 -30.48 -0.87 -10.27
CA ALA A 52 -30.05 -1.90 -9.30
C ALA A 52 -28.61 -1.80 -8.74
N ALA A 53 -28.13 -0.59 -8.42
CA ALA A 53 -27.01 -0.45 -7.49
C ALA A 53 -27.51 -0.56 -6.03
N PRO A 54 -26.83 -1.27 -5.12
CA PRO A 54 -27.20 -1.29 -3.71
C PRO A 54 -26.90 0.07 -3.07
N LYS A 55 -27.90 0.67 -2.40
CA LYS A 55 -27.76 1.93 -1.66
C LYS A 55 -26.55 1.90 -0.73
N LYS A 56 -25.72 2.95 -0.75
CA LYS A 56 -24.58 3.12 0.15
C LYS A 56 -24.45 4.56 0.63
N SER A 57 -24.66 4.74 1.92
CA SER A 57 -24.36 5.99 2.63
C SER A 57 -22.86 6.28 2.61
N VAL A 58 -22.49 7.55 2.39
CA VAL A 58 -21.10 8.02 2.42
C VAL A 58 -21.01 9.12 3.47
N VAL A 59 -20.18 8.93 4.50
CA VAL A 59 -20.09 9.85 5.64
C VAL A 59 -18.78 10.62 5.57
N TYR A 60 -18.86 11.94 5.70
CA TYR A 60 -17.71 12.85 5.66
C TYR A 60 -17.35 13.30 7.08
N LEU A 61 -16.05 13.33 7.42
CA LEU A 61 -15.57 13.62 8.77
C LEU A 61 -14.62 14.81 8.79
N CYS A 62 -14.81 15.74 9.74
CA CYS A 62 -13.90 16.87 9.95
C CYS A 62 -13.23 16.85 11.33
N ARG A 63 -12.12 17.61 11.40
CA ARG A 63 -11.31 17.86 12.59
C ARG A 63 -11.51 19.28 13.09
N LEU A 64 -12.21 19.40 14.22
CA LEU A 64 -11.98 20.45 15.21
C LEU A 64 -10.74 20.14 16.06
N GLN A 65 -10.19 21.14 16.77
CA GLN A 65 -9.16 20.90 17.80
C GLN A 65 -9.71 20.82 19.23
N ALA A 66 -10.94 21.31 19.48
CA ALA A 66 -11.84 20.89 20.58
C ALA A 66 -13.28 21.39 20.30
N PRO A 67 -14.30 21.00 21.09
CA PRO A 67 -15.71 21.28 20.79
C PRO A 67 -16.23 22.63 21.34
N PRO A 68 -17.25 23.21 20.67
CA PRO A 68 -18.19 24.19 21.22
C PRO A 68 -19.07 23.68 22.37
N ARG A 69 -19.77 24.61 23.04
CA ARG A 69 -20.71 24.36 24.15
C ARG A 69 -22.18 24.28 23.75
N ASP A 70 -22.61 25.02 22.75
CA ASP A 70 -24.00 25.01 22.25
C ASP A 70 -24.14 24.03 21.07
N SER A 71 -25.33 23.45 20.84
CA SER A 71 -25.61 22.70 19.61
C SER A 71 -25.91 23.64 18.43
N LEU A 72 -25.30 23.41 17.26
CA LEU A 72 -25.72 24.07 16.02
C LEU A 72 -26.79 23.21 15.33
N HIS A 73 -28.05 23.54 15.59
CA HIS A 73 -29.15 23.10 14.75
C HIS A 73 -29.37 24.14 13.64
N GLY A 74 -29.18 23.71 12.39
CA GLY A 74 -29.49 24.50 11.21
C GLY A 74 -29.72 23.56 10.04
N GLU A 75 -30.93 23.59 9.47
CA GLU A 75 -31.21 22.96 8.19
C GLU A 75 -30.42 23.69 7.08
N TRP A 76 -29.94 22.93 6.10
CA TRP A 76 -29.52 23.48 4.83
C TRP A 76 -30.16 22.70 3.67
N SER A 77 -30.50 23.42 2.61
CA SER A 77 -30.93 22.82 1.35
C SER A 77 -29.97 23.20 0.23
N LEU A 78 -29.72 22.23 -0.66
CA LEU A 78 -29.29 22.50 -2.02
C LEU A 78 -30.46 22.13 -2.93
N GLU A 79 -31.57 22.88 -2.81
CA GLU A 79 -32.78 22.69 -3.63
C GLU A 79 -32.48 22.66 -5.13
N SER A 80 -31.56 23.51 -5.60
CA SER A 80 -31.06 23.55 -6.97
C SER A 80 -30.32 22.29 -7.44
N TYR A 81 -30.06 21.34 -6.54
CA TYR A 81 -29.45 20.03 -6.80
C TYR A 81 -30.26 18.85 -6.22
N GLY A 82 -31.42 19.10 -5.60
CA GLY A 82 -32.32 18.07 -5.05
C GLY A 82 -31.85 17.39 -3.76
N VAL A 83 -31.11 18.08 -2.88
CA VAL A 83 -30.53 17.49 -1.65
C VAL A 83 -30.81 18.34 -0.40
N GLN A 84 -31.04 17.69 0.74
CA GLN A 84 -31.21 18.25 2.09
C GLN A 84 -30.36 17.43 3.10
N GLY A 85 -29.89 18.02 4.20
CA GLY A 85 -29.03 17.31 5.17
C GLY A 85 -28.61 18.08 6.45
N TYR A 86 -27.78 17.43 7.28
CA TYR A 86 -27.34 17.88 8.62
C TYR A 86 -25.87 17.46 8.94
N TRP A 87 -25.22 18.06 9.96
CA TRP A 87 -23.74 18.06 10.23
C TRP A 87 -23.24 17.17 11.40
N GLY A 88 -21.93 16.86 11.51
CA GLY A 88 -21.31 16.13 12.66
C GLY A 88 -19.76 16.12 12.75
N TYR A 89 -19.17 15.68 13.88
CA TYR A 89 -17.74 15.86 14.27
C TYR A 89 -17.06 14.66 15.00
N VAL A 90 -15.71 14.62 15.12
CA VAL A 90 -14.92 13.59 15.85
C VAL A 90 -13.66 14.15 16.56
N PHE A 91 -13.26 13.62 17.74
CA PHE A 91 -12.16 14.12 18.59
C PHE A 91 -11.28 13.06 19.30
N LYS A 92 -9.98 13.36 19.52
CA LYS A 92 -9.15 13.10 20.74
C LYS A 92 -7.70 13.59 20.56
N TYR A 93 -7.14 14.32 21.53
CA TYR A 93 -5.69 14.57 21.68
C TYR A 93 -5.34 14.90 23.14
N GLU A 94 -4.34 14.22 23.70
CA GLU A 94 -3.74 14.58 24.99
C GLU A 94 -2.50 15.47 24.79
N THR A 95 -2.31 16.47 25.66
CA THR A 95 -1.11 17.34 25.65
C THR A 95 -0.48 17.40 27.04
N ILE A 96 0.46 16.50 27.33
CA ILE A 96 1.19 16.49 28.62
C ILE A 96 2.09 17.74 28.74
N VAL A 97 1.57 18.78 29.40
CA VAL A 97 2.30 20.01 29.74
C VAL A 97 2.63 20.01 31.23
N LYS A 98 3.90 19.76 31.57
CA LYS A 98 4.39 20.02 32.94
C LYS A 98 4.46 21.52 33.19
N GLN A 99 3.48 22.06 33.90
CA GLN A 99 3.54 23.45 34.36
C GLN A 99 4.59 23.63 35.46
N ARG A 100 5.25 24.79 35.43
CA ARG A 100 5.65 25.53 36.63
C ARG A 100 4.83 26.83 36.68
N SER A 101 4.66 27.35 37.88
CA SER A 101 3.95 28.60 38.20
C SER A 101 4.84 29.84 37.89
N ARG A 102 4.43 31.11 38.04
CA ARG A 102 3.40 31.69 38.94
C ARG A 102 3.03 33.14 38.55
N GLY A 103 1.79 33.57 38.85
CA GLY A 103 1.37 34.98 38.99
C GLY A 103 1.14 35.78 37.69
N THR A 104 0.52 36.97 37.70
CA THR A 104 -0.41 37.62 38.68
C THR A 104 -1.08 38.85 38.02
N GLU A 105 -2.05 39.50 38.70
CA GLU A 105 -2.72 40.78 38.34
C GLU A 105 -3.67 40.70 37.11
N THR A 106 -4.99 40.98 37.13
CA THR A 106 -5.91 41.98 37.76
C THR A 106 -6.05 43.32 37.03
N LEU A 107 -7.19 43.55 36.34
CA LEU A 107 -8.19 44.60 36.69
C LEU A 107 -9.40 44.64 35.72
N GLU A 108 -10.49 45.25 36.21
CA GLU A 108 -11.83 45.45 35.65
C GLU A 108 -12.07 46.95 35.26
N PRO A 109 -13.25 47.43 34.79
CA PRO A 109 -14.29 46.89 33.88
C PRO A 109 -14.85 47.99 32.91
N ALA A 110 -16.14 47.87 32.50
CA ALA A 110 -17.07 48.94 32.05
C ALA A 110 -17.07 49.36 30.54
N ARG A 111 -18.18 49.78 29.89
CA ARG A 111 -19.65 49.85 30.20
C ARG A 111 -20.48 50.28 28.95
N HIS A 112 -21.82 50.04 28.95
CA HIS A 112 -22.89 50.74 28.17
C HIS A 112 -22.88 50.61 26.61
N SER A 113 -23.97 50.80 25.83
CA SER A 113 -25.46 50.72 26.04
C SER A 113 -26.25 50.96 24.72
N GLU A 114 -27.46 50.35 24.57
CA GLU A 114 -28.65 50.89 23.82
C GLU A 114 -28.58 51.10 22.27
N SER A 115 -29.67 51.17 21.45
CA SER A 115 -31.12 50.87 21.57
C SER A 115 -31.85 50.87 20.18
N GLY A 116 -33.12 50.43 20.11
CA GLY A 116 -34.09 50.58 18.97
C GLY A 116 -34.17 49.39 17.98
N SER A 117 -35.29 48.76 17.57
CA SER A 117 -36.74 49.10 17.32
C SER A 117 -37.01 49.73 15.92
N THR A 118 -38.09 49.46 15.16
CA THR A 118 -39.44 48.83 15.39
C THR A 118 -39.99 47.98 14.21
N ASP A 119 -41.08 47.23 14.46
CA ASP A 119 -41.99 46.45 13.55
C ASP A 119 -43.11 47.39 12.91
N PRO A 120 -44.29 47.00 12.31
CA PRO A 120 -44.96 45.69 12.07
C PRO A 120 -45.82 45.48 10.76
N GLU A 121 -46.56 44.33 10.73
CA GLU A 121 -47.73 43.90 9.89
C GLU A 121 -47.54 43.49 8.40
N ALA A 122 -48.03 42.37 7.81
CA ALA A 122 -48.85 41.17 8.15
C ALA A 122 -50.35 41.11 7.71
N ARG A 123 -50.75 40.08 6.90
CA ARG A 123 -51.88 39.11 7.11
C ARG A 123 -52.47 38.40 5.86
N ARG A 124 -52.58 37.04 5.93
CA ARG A 124 -53.67 36.13 5.43
C ARG A 124 -53.89 36.03 3.89
N ARG A 125 -54.27 34.90 3.26
CA ARG A 125 -55.20 33.79 3.66
C ARG A 125 -55.10 32.58 2.67
N GLU A 126 -55.46 31.36 3.11
CA GLU A 126 -55.72 30.13 2.29
C GLU A 126 -57.26 29.89 2.15
N PRO A 127 -57.86 28.74 1.67
CA PRO A 127 -57.31 27.45 1.18
C PRO A 127 -58.06 26.75 -0.03
N ASP A 128 -57.67 25.48 -0.33
CA ASP A 128 -58.48 24.36 -0.90
C ASP A 128 -58.99 24.39 -2.39
N THR A 129 -59.29 23.28 -3.11
CA THR A 129 -59.25 21.80 -2.85
C THR A 129 -59.14 20.92 -4.15
N ARG A 130 -58.55 19.71 -4.04
CA ARG A 130 -58.89 18.35 -4.61
C ARG A 130 -59.25 18.03 -6.10
N SER A 131 -58.39 17.19 -6.72
CA SER A 131 -58.58 15.76 -7.13
C SER A 131 -59.42 15.28 -8.37
N LEU A 132 -59.07 14.04 -8.82
CA LEU A 132 -59.72 13.10 -9.79
C LEU A 132 -59.39 13.34 -11.30
N GLU A 133 -58.83 12.39 -12.07
CA GLU A 133 -59.35 11.12 -12.68
C GLU A 133 -60.29 11.35 -13.89
N SER A 134 -60.27 10.61 -15.02
CA SER A 134 -59.47 9.44 -15.47
C SER A 134 -59.40 9.33 -17.04
N GLU A 135 -58.73 8.27 -17.55
CA GLU A 135 -58.76 7.58 -18.88
C GLU A 135 -59.34 8.22 -20.18
N VAL A 136 -58.71 7.92 -21.33
CA VAL A 136 -59.28 7.18 -22.50
C VAL A 136 -58.31 7.12 -23.71
N GLN A 137 -58.23 5.96 -24.37
CA GLN A 137 -57.68 5.71 -25.73
C GLN A 137 -58.85 5.30 -26.66
N PRO A 138 -58.84 5.55 -28.01
CA PRO A 138 -58.27 4.55 -28.95
C PRO A 138 -57.87 4.99 -30.39
N ALA A 139 -57.16 4.09 -31.10
CA ALA A 139 -57.31 3.75 -32.54
C ALA A 139 -57.00 4.78 -33.67
N ARG A 140 -56.72 4.43 -34.95
CA ARG A 140 -56.25 3.18 -35.67
C ARG A 140 -55.89 3.54 -37.13
N GLU A 141 -55.02 2.73 -37.78
CA GLU A 141 -54.88 2.48 -39.25
C GLU A 141 -54.59 3.71 -40.18
N GLY A 142 -53.96 3.64 -41.38
CA GLY A 142 -53.35 2.62 -42.26
C GLY A 142 -52.83 3.33 -43.55
N VAL A 143 -52.38 2.73 -44.67
CA VAL A 143 -51.98 1.35 -45.05
C VAL A 143 -51.29 1.36 -46.45
N ASN A 144 -50.37 0.41 -46.76
CA ASN A 144 -49.74 0.11 -48.08
C ASN A 144 -48.79 1.17 -48.73
N SER A 145 -47.76 0.83 -49.54
CA SER A 145 -47.62 -0.30 -50.49
C SER A 145 -46.16 -0.77 -50.78
N HIS A 146 -46.06 -1.98 -51.34
CA HIS A 146 -44.89 -2.71 -51.91
C HIS A 146 -45.26 -3.17 -53.37
N PRO A 147 -44.54 -4.02 -54.18
CA PRO A 147 -43.50 -5.03 -53.87
C PRO A 147 -42.40 -5.28 -54.97
N LEU A 148 -41.84 -6.51 -55.00
CA LEU A 148 -40.98 -7.19 -56.02
C LEU A 148 -39.46 -6.89 -55.95
N THR A 149 -38.48 -7.80 -56.08
CA THR A 149 -38.35 -9.30 -56.09
C THR A 149 -36.83 -9.66 -56.10
N ALA A 150 -36.28 -10.84 -55.75
CA ALA A 150 -36.73 -12.01 -54.97
C ALA A 150 -35.53 -13.01 -54.75
N ASN A 151 -35.60 -13.80 -53.65
CA ASN A 151 -35.40 -15.26 -53.48
C ASN A 151 -34.24 -16.05 -54.19
N GLU A 152 -33.66 -17.17 -53.68
CA GLU A 152 -33.60 -17.82 -52.34
C GLU A 152 -32.59 -18.99 -52.32
N HIS A 153 -32.31 -19.52 -51.11
CA HIS A 153 -31.87 -20.88 -50.71
C HIS A 153 -31.19 -21.89 -51.68
N VAL A 154 -30.09 -22.51 -51.20
CA VAL A 154 -29.96 -23.93 -50.73
C VAL A 154 -28.49 -24.38 -50.82
N ALA A 155 -27.93 -24.95 -49.74
CA ALA A 155 -27.08 -26.18 -49.70
C ALA A 155 -26.20 -26.24 -48.45
N VAL A 156 -26.07 -27.44 -47.84
CA VAL A 156 -25.10 -27.75 -46.79
C VAL A 156 -24.01 -28.65 -47.38
N ALA A 157 -22.74 -28.36 -47.09
CA ALA A 157 -21.62 -29.26 -47.35
C ALA A 157 -20.58 -29.15 -46.24
N ASN A 158 -20.41 -30.21 -45.45
CA ASN A 158 -19.36 -30.28 -44.42
C ASN A 158 -17.99 -30.56 -45.06
N VAL A 159 -16.98 -29.77 -44.70
CA VAL A 159 -15.56 -30.16 -44.75
C VAL A 159 -14.97 -29.81 -43.39
N GLY A 160 -14.39 -30.80 -42.70
CA GLY A 160 -14.19 -30.73 -41.25
C GLY A 160 -12.98 -29.90 -40.79
N GLU A 161 -13.11 -29.30 -39.61
CA GLU A 161 -11.99 -28.75 -38.85
C GLU A 161 -11.11 -29.87 -38.26
N PRO A 162 -9.77 -29.71 -38.25
CA PRO A 162 -8.90 -30.56 -37.44
C PRO A 162 -8.98 -30.14 -35.96
N SER A 163 -9.66 -30.93 -35.13
CA SER A 163 -9.92 -30.61 -33.72
C SER A 163 -8.66 -30.70 -32.84
N SER A 164 -8.11 -29.55 -32.45
CA SER A 164 -7.02 -29.43 -31.46
C SER A 164 -7.54 -29.48 -30.00
N SER A 165 -8.32 -30.51 -29.67
CA SER A 165 -9.12 -30.57 -28.43
C SER A 165 -8.37 -31.00 -27.16
N THR A 166 -7.16 -31.58 -27.27
CA THR A 166 -6.46 -32.23 -26.14
C THR A 166 -5.84 -31.28 -25.10
N ALA A 167 -5.86 -29.96 -25.31
CA ALA A 167 -5.26 -28.99 -24.38
C ALA A 167 -6.26 -28.25 -23.46
N ASN A 168 -7.54 -28.09 -23.87
CA ASN A 168 -8.48 -27.23 -23.14
C ASN A 168 -9.14 -27.92 -21.93
N ASN A 169 -9.45 -29.21 -22.03
CA ASN A 169 -10.35 -29.87 -21.06
C ASN A 169 -9.76 -29.96 -19.63
N TYR A 170 -8.44 -29.89 -19.46
CA TYR A 170 -7.78 -29.96 -18.16
C TYR A 170 -7.88 -28.68 -17.32
N PHE A 171 -8.18 -27.52 -17.93
CA PHE A 171 -8.24 -26.23 -17.23
C PHE A 171 -9.66 -25.75 -16.94
N GLN A 172 -10.68 -26.38 -17.50
CA GLN A 172 -12.06 -25.93 -17.40
C GLN A 172 -12.59 -25.91 -15.93
N PRO A 173 -12.36 -26.95 -15.09
CA PRO A 173 -12.73 -26.88 -13.67
C PRO A 173 -12.00 -25.78 -12.90
N LEU A 174 -10.79 -25.43 -13.32
CA LEU A 174 -10.01 -24.34 -12.73
C LEU A 174 -10.56 -22.97 -13.13
N GLU A 175 -11.00 -22.79 -14.38
CA GLU A 175 -11.68 -21.58 -14.82
C GLU A 175 -13.03 -21.37 -14.11
N ASP A 176 -13.82 -22.45 -13.95
CA ASP A 176 -15.12 -22.40 -13.26
C ASP A 176 -14.96 -22.12 -11.76
N ALA A 177 -13.96 -22.73 -11.09
CA ALA A 177 -13.63 -22.43 -9.69
C ALA A 177 -13.08 -21.00 -9.51
N LEU A 178 -12.30 -20.49 -10.46
CA LEU A 178 -11.88 -19.08 -10.49
C LEU A 178 -13.06 -18.13 -10.75
N LEU A 179 -14.13 -18.58 -11.42
CA LEU A 179 -15.37 -17.83 -11.60
C LEU A 179 -16.09 -17.62 -10.26
N LEU A 180 -16.23 -18.67 -9.45
CA LEU A 180 -16.82 -18.63 -8.10
C LEU A 180 -16.04 -17.69 -7.17
N LEU A 181 -14.71 -17.74 -7.18
CA LEU A 181 -13.84 -16.88 -6.36
C LEU A 181 -13.95 -15.37 -6.68
N ASN A 182 -14.72 -14.95 -7.70
CA ASN A 182 -14.94 -13.53 -8.00
C ASN A 182 -15.96 -12.84 -7.09
N GLN A 183 -16.75 -13.57 -6.29
CA GLN A 183 -17.90 -13.02 -5.55
C GLN A 183 -17.67 -12.80 -4.03
N ASN A 184 -16.44 -12.47 -3.61
CA ASN A 184 -16.02 -12.34 -2.20
C ASN A 184 -16.25 -13.63 -1.36
N PRO A 185 -15.43 -14.67 -1.56
CA PRO A 185 -15.53 -15.94 -0.82
C PRO A 185 -15.35 -15.80 0.70
N SER A 186 -16.06 -16.65 1.44
CA SER A 186 -15.85 -16.95 2.87
C SER A 186 -14.61 -17.83 3.09
N SER A 187 -14.25 -18.10 4.35
CA SER A 187 -13.13 -19.02 4.68
C SER A 187 -13.38 -20.42 4.12
N SER A 188 -14.59 -20.95 4.29
CA SER A 188 -15.01 -22.25 3.79
C SER A 188 -15.01 -22.36 2.27
N ASP A 189 -15.26 -21.26 1.53
CA ASP A 189 -15.18 -21.27 0.06
C ASP A 189 -13.73 -21.40 -0.44
N VAL A 190 -12.76 -20.89 0.34
CA VAL A 190 -11.33 -21.06 0.04
C VAL A 190 -10.87 -22.50 0.34
N GLU A 191 -11.38 -23.11 1.41
CA GLU A 191 -11.11 -24.52 1.75
C GLU A 191 -11.76 -25.46 0.72
N ASN A 192 -13.02 -25.20 0.32
CA ASN A 192 -13.70 -25.91 -0.76
C ASN A 192 -12.94 -25.79 -2.10
N TYR A 193 -12.31 -24.64 -2.39
CA TYR A 193 -11.44 -24.50 -3.57
C TYR A 193 -10.22 -25.43 -3.50
N PHE A 194 -9.53 -25.51 -2.36
CA PHE A 194 -8.39 -26.41 -2.20
C PHE A 194 -8.79 -27.89 -2.28
N HIS A 195 -9.89 -28.28 -1.65
CA HIS A 195 -10.40 -29.65 -1.74
C HIS A 195 -10.84 -30.02 -3.17
N SER A 196 -11.47 -29.10 -3.88
CA SER A 196 -11.81 -29.29 -5.31
C SER A 196 -10.57 -29.43 -6.19
N LEU A 197 -9.49 -28.72 -5.86
CA LEU A 197 -8.20 -28.81 -6.54
C LEU A 197 -7.55 -30.18 -6.33
N GLU A 198 -7.57 -30.70 -5.10
CA GLU A 198 -7.08 -32.05 -4.77
C GLU A 198 -7.86 -33.15 -5.51
N LEU A 199 -9.19 -33.05 -5.55
CA LEU A 199 -10.05 -33.99 -6.31
C LEU A 199 -9.76 -33.97 -7.82
N ALA A 200 -9.56 -32.77 -8.40
CA ALA A 200 -9.22 -32.63 -9.82
C ALA A 200 -7.83 -33.23 -10.13
N LEU A 201 -6.84 -33.03 -9.25
CA LEU A 201 -5.52 -33.65 -9.38
C LEU A 201 -5.59 -35.18 -9.29
N HIS A 202 -6.41 -35.72 -8.37
CA HIS A 202 -6.54 -37.17 -8.18
C HIS A 202 -7.22 -37.90 -9.35
N GLN A 203 -8.06 -37.21 -10.14
CA GLN A 203 -8.64 -37.77 -11.37
C GLN A 203 -7.64 -37.84 -12.55
N ILE A 204 -6.62 -36.96 -12.55
CA ILE A 204 -5.60 -36.94 -13.61
C ILE A 204 -4.66 -38.16 -13.51
N ASP A 205 -4.35 -38.62 -12.30
CA ASP A 205 -3.47 -39.78 -12.07
C ASP A 205 -4.05 -41.14 -12.54
N GLN A 206 -5.35 -41.23 -12.86
CA GLN A 206 -6.03 -42.53 -13.11
C GLN A 206 -6.42 -42.82 -14.57
N THR A 207 -5.99 -42.01 -15.56
CA THR A 207 -6.33 -42.26 -16.99
C THR A 207 -5.15 -42.76 -17.84
N PRO A 208 -5.21 -43.98 -18.42
CA PRO A 208 -4.13 -44.52 -19.26
C PRO A 208 -4.20 -44.03 -20.73
N PRO A 209 -3.06 -43.82 -21.41
CA PRO A 209 -3.03 -43.35 -22.80
C PRO A 209 -3.28 -44.47 -23.84
N SER A 210 -3.90 -44.11 -24.97
CA SER A 210 -4.17 -45.00 -26.12
C SER A 210 -3.19 -44.77 -27.30
N SER A 211 -3.33 -45.58 -28.35
CA SER A 211 -2.25 -45.91 -29.30
C SER A 211 -1.96 -44.90 -30.44
N SER A 212 -0.77 -45.03 -31.02
CA SER A 212 -0.14 -44.11 -31.98
C SER A 212 -0.37 -44.43 -33.47
N PRO A 213 -0.35 -43.42 -34.36
CA PRO A 213 -0.13 -43.57 -35.81
C PRO A 213 1.37 -43.44 -36.21
N PRO A 214 1.77 -43.83 -37.45
CA PRO A 214 3.18 -44.14 -37.78
C PRO A 214 3.99 -43.00 -38.43
N SER A 215 5.31 -43.20 -38.49
CA SER A 215 6.31 -42.33 -39.15
C SER A 215 6.86 -42.93 -40.46
N PRO A 216 7.27 -42.10 -41.45
CA PRO A 216 8.11 -42.49 -42.58
C PRO A 216 9.60 -42.13 -42.38
N SER A 217 10.48 -42.76 -43.16
CA SER A 217 11.95 -42.78 -42.99
C SER A 217 12.72 -41.93 -44.05
N PRO A 218 14.05 -41.69 -43.87
CA PRO A 218 14.75 -40.57 -44.52
C PRO A 218 15.68 -40.95 -45.70
N SER A 219 16.21 -39.91 -46.36
CA SER A 219 17.34 -39.95 -47.29
C SER A 219 18.12 -38.62 -47.20
N SER A 220 19.42 -38.45 -47.46
CA SER A 220 20.64 -39.26 -47.38
C SER A 220 21.73 -38.52 -48.19
N SER A 221 22.79 -37.99 -47.57
CA SER A 221 24.11 -37.81 -48.22
C SER A 221 25.17 -37.21 -47.27
N SER A 222 26.41 -37.68 -47.43
CA SER A 222 27.65 -37.24 -46.75
C SER A 222 28.48 -36.34 -47.71
N PRO A 223 29.77 -35.93 -47.49
CA PRO A 223 30.79 -36.45 -46.56
C PRO A 223 31.67 -35.41 -45.79
N SER A 224 32.59 -35.97 -44.99
CA SER A 224 33.68 -35.34 -44.21
C SER A 224 34.83 -34.79 -45.10
N PRO A 225 35.87 -34.11 -44.55
CA PRO A 225 36.96 -34.82 -43.85
C PRO A 225 37.58 -34.10 -42.61
N SER A 226 38.37 -34.85 -41.85
CA SER A 226 39.28 -34.37 -40.78
C SER A 226 40.74 -34.27 -41.28
N PRO A 227 41.66 -33.75 -40.44
CA PRO A 227 42.79 -34.60 -40.03
C PRO A 227 43.19 -34.48 -38.53
N SER A 228 44.18 -35.29 -38.14
CA SER A 228 44.52 -35.67 -36.75
C SER A 228 45.90 -35.07 -36.28
N PRO A 229 46.38 -35.31 -35.04
CA PRO A 229 47.41 -34.47 -34.38
C PRO A 229 48.84 -35.05 -34.40
N PRO A 230 49.80 -34.35 -33.75
CA PRO A 230 50.94 -34.98 -33.08
C PRO A 230 51.08 -34.61 -31.58
N SER A 231 51.94 -35.35 -30.87
CA SER A 231 52.33 -35.25 -29.45
C SER A 231 53.76 -35.85 -29.30
N PRO A 232 54.39 -36.07 -28.12
CA PRO A 232 54.25 -35.53 -26.75
C PRO A 232 55.61 -35.17 -26.04
N PHE A 233 55.57 -34.76 -24.76
CA PHE A 233 56.65 -34.84 -23.72
C PHE A 233 57.93 -33.97 -23.87
N PRO A 234 58.82 -33.84 -22.83
CA PRO A 234 58.85 -34.47 -21.49
C PRO A 234 58.92 -33.52 -20.26
N SER A 235 59.15 -34.12 -19.09
CA SER A 235 59.06 -33.60 -17.70
C SER A 235 60.34 -32.99 -17.09
N SER A 236 60.18 -32.25 -15.98
CA SER A 236 61.18 -32.09 -14.91
C SER A 236 60.51 -32.04 -13.53
N SER A 237 61.22 -32.37 -12.43
CA SER A 237 60.63 -32.81 -11.16
C SER A 237 61.28 -32.25 -9.87
N SER A 238 60.50 -32.22 -8.78
CA SER A 238 60.94 -32.23 -7.36
C SER A 238 61.55 -30.93 -6.77
N PRO A 239 61.61 -30.74 -5.43
CA PRO A 239 60.78 -31.31 -4.34
C PRO A 239 60.26 -30.24 -3.33
N LEU A 240 59.61 -30.70 -2.25
CA LEU A 240 59.26 -29.92 -1.05
C LEU A 240 60.51 -29.45 -0.25
N PRO A 241 60.35 -28.47 0.66
CA PRO A 241 60.42 -28.86 2.07
C PRO A 241 59.36 -28.23 3.01
N THR A 242 59.11 -28.95 4.11
CA THR A 242 58.51 -28.53 5.39
C THR A 242 59.47 -29.00 6.51
N PRO A 243 59.18 -28.87 7.83
CA PRO A 243 58.45 -27.86 8.59
C PRO A 243 59.29 -27.24 9.76
N SER A 244 58.76 -26.22 10.43
CA SER A 244 59.08 -25.90 11.85
C SER A 244 57.98 -25.00 12.44
N SER A 245 57.16 -25.34 13.45
CA SER A 245 57.37 -25.94 14.78
C SER A 245 57.78 -24.94 15.88
N CYS A 246 56.82 -24.54 16.71
CA CYS A 246 57.00 -24.05 18.08
C CYS A 246 55.85 -24.60 18.96
N SER A 247 56.12 -24.85 20.25
CA SER A 247 55.27 -25.68 21.13
C SER A 247 55.32 -25.23 22.60
N HIS A 248 54.49 -25.87 23.45
CA HIS A 248 54.38 -25.75 24.93
C HIS A 248 53.64 -24.50 25.44
N ALA A 249 52.83 -24.53 26.52
CA ALA A 249 52.30 -25.61 27.39
C ALA A 249 50.84 -25.24 27.81
N ASN A 250 49.88 -26.12 28.17
CA ASN A 250 49.76 -27.09 29.29
C ASN A 250 49.93 -26.48 30.70
N GLU A 251 49.11 -26.78 31.73
CA GLU A 251 47.94 -27.70 31.90
C GLU A 251 46.86 -27.01 32.81
N SER A 252 45.89 -27.53 33.61
CA SER A 252 45.30 -28.82 34.13
C SER A 252 44.03 -28.42 34.96
N GLN A 253 42.99 -29.16 35.39
CA GLN A 253 42.34 -30.51 35.30
C GLN A 253 40.89 -30.31 35.90
N VAL A 254 39.75 -31.02 35.69
CA VAL A 254 39.33 -32.43 35.45
C VAL A 254 39.04 -33.22 36.77
N PRO A 255 37.86 -33.89 37.01
CA PRO A 255 36.50 -33.79 36.42
C PRO A 255 35.29 -33.94 37.45
N PRO A 256 34.22 -34.82 37.41
CA PRO A 256 32.90 -34.57 38.07
C PRO A 256 32.51 -35.54 39.23
N PRO A 257 31.25 -35.53 39.79
CA PRO A 257 30.17 -36.45 39.33
C PRO A 257 28.71 -35.93 39.54
N SER A 258 27.70 -36.83 39.52
CA SER A 258 26.23 -36.58 39.64
C SER A 258 25.54 -37.57 40.63
N PRO A 259 24.23 -37.90 40.46
CA PRO A 259 22.97 -37.46 41.15
C PRO A 259 22.66 -38.32 42.42
N PRO A 260 21.42 -38.71 42.88
CA PRO A 260 19.99 -38.33 42.63
C PRO A 260 19.28 -37.99 43.99
N PRO A 261 17.98 -38.27 44.34
CA PRO A 261 16.78 -38.71 43.60
C PRO A 261 15.47 -37.91 43.92
N ASN A 262 14.31 -38.43 43.49
CA ASN A 262 12.95 -37.93 43.72
C ASN A 262 11.97 -39.10 44.03
N PRO A 263 11.06 -38.99 45.02
CA PRO A 263 9.84 -39.81 45.14
C PRO A 263 8.55 -38.94 45.14
N GLN A 264 7.51 -39.22 44.34
CA GLN A 264 6.52 -40.31 44.48
C GLN A 264 5.68 -40.24 45.78
N VAL A 265 4.37 -40.53 45.86
CA VAL A 265 3.19 -40.74 44.97
C VAL A 265 2.12 -41.40 45.88
N HIS A 266 0.80 -41.24 45.61
CA HIS A 266 -0.35 -42.16 45.82
C HIS A 266 -1.66 -41.32 45.96
N ALA A 267 -2.77 -41.54 45.23
CA ALA A 267 -3.67 -42.72 45.07
C ALA A 267 -4.69 -42.86 46.24
N GLN A 268 -5.92 -43.39 46.16
CA GLN A 268 -6.82 -44.06 45.17
C GLN A 268 -8.30 -43.95 45.74
N HIS A 269 -9.47 -44.33 45.19
CA HIS A 269 -9.96 -45.02 43.97
C HIS A 269 -11.51 -44.81 43.79
N GLY A 270 -12.07 -44.89 42.56
CA GLY A 270 -13.50 -45.22 42.27
C GLY A 270 -14.53 -44.07 42.32
N GLY A 271 -15.77 -44.21 41.81
CA GLY A 271 -16.37 -45.29 40.98
C GLY A 271 -17.94 -45.28 40.96
N GLY A 272 -18.59 -45.55 39.82
CA GLY A 272 -20.06 -45.49 39.60
C GLY A 272 -20.55 -44.10 39.12
N GLY A 273 -21.66 -43.91 38.37
CA GLY A 273 -22.79 -44.80 37.98
C GLY A 273 -24.05 -44.54 38.83
N ASP A 274 -25.29 -44.46 38.32
CA ASP A 274 -25.85 -44.47 36.94
C ASP A 274 -27.30 -43.89 36.96
N GLU A 275 -27.95 -43.69 35.80
CA GLU A 275 -29.39 -43.39 35.51
C GLU A 275 -30.27 -42.52 36.45
N GLY A 276 -31.01 -41.54 35.90
CA GLY A 276 -32.11 -40.87 36.64
C GLY A 276 -32.83 -39.70 35.94
N ARG A 277 -33.93 -39.97 35.20
CA ARG A 277 -34.73 -38.97 34.46
C ARG A 277 -35.51 -38.00 35.36
N GLY A 278 -35.71 -36.73 34.95
CA GLY A 278 -37.00 -36.05 35.22
C GLY A 278 -37.11 -34.52 35.36
N LEU A 279 -37.13 -33.79 34.23
CA LEU A 279 -37.90 -32.54 33.98
C LEU A 279 -37.61 -31.22 34.76
N SER A 280 -37.86 -30.12 34.04
CA SER A 280 -37.95 -28.70 34.47
C SER A 280 -36.75 -28.08 35.19
N ASP A 281 -35.84 -27.49 34.40
CA ASP A 281 -35.00 -26.37 34.83
C ASP A 281 -35.58 -25.05 34.30
N SER A 282 -35.88 -24.13 35.23
CA SER A 282 -35.91 -22.69 34.94
C SER A 282 -34.47 -22.18 34.85
N PRO A 283 -34.17 -21.05 34.17
CA PRO A 283 -32.81 -20.49 34.21
C PRO A 283 -32.36 -20.26 35.67
N PRO A 284 -31.11 -20.60 36.02
CA PRO A 284 -30.67 -20.61 37.40
C PRO A 284 -30.61 -19.18 37.95
N ARG A 285 -31.56 -18.85 38.85
CA ARG A 285 -31.52 -17.60 39.61
C ARG A 285 -30.24 -17.55 40.48
N PRO A 286 -29.63 -16.37 40.65
CA PRO A 286 -28.47 -16.21 41.53
C PRO A 286 -28.80 -16.71 42.95
N SER A 287 -27.98 -17.63 43.45
CA SER A 287 -28.27 -18.34 44.71
C SER A 287 -27.84 -17.52 45.93
N THR A 288 -28.81 -17.15 46.76
CA THR A 288 -28.62 -16.31 47.95
C THR A 288 -28.00 -17.08 49.14
N SER A 289 -26.82 -17.66 48.94
CA SER A 289 -26.07 -18.31 50.03
C SER A 289 -25.80 -17.32 51.17
N SER A 290 -26.05 -17.74 52.41
CA SER A 290 -26.49 -16.85 53.50
C SER A 290 -25.39 -16.31 54.44
N ASN A 291 -24.11 -16.57 54.15
CA ASN A 291 -23.02 -16.30 55.09
C ASN A 291 -22.23 -15.04 54.70
N ILE A 292 -22.60 -13.90 55.30
CA ILE A 292 -21.68 -12.75 55.42
C ILE A 292 -20.56 -13.16 56.40
N THR A 293 -19.31 -12.93 56.02
CA THR A 293 -18.13 -13.30 56.82
C THR A 293 -17.51 -12.06 57.44
N THR A 294 -17.65 -11.93 58.75
CA THR A 294 -17.11 -10.81 59.54
C THR A 294 -15.66 -11.09 59.95
N VAL A 295 -14.75 -10.18 59.59
CA VAL A 295 -13.32 -10.25 59.92
C VAL A 295 -12.94 -9.02 60.77
N PRO A 296 -12.69 -9.18 62.09
CA PRO A 296 -12.23 -8.07 62.92
C PRO A 296 -10.75 -7.76 62.65
N ARG A 297 -10.37 -6.47 62.57
CA ARG A 297 -8.97 -6.05 62.38
C ARG A 297 -8.43 -5.23 63.56
N GLU A 298 -7.59 -5.86 64.38
CA GLU A 298 -7.06 -5.38 65.68
C GLU A 298 -6.12 -4.14 65.66
N ARG A 299 -6.18 -3.27 64.65
CA ARG A 299 -5.38 -2.03 64.63
C ARG A 299 -6.14 -0.71 64.52
N PHE A 300 -7.43 -0.74 64.17
CA PHE A 300 -8.21 0.49 63.98
C PHE A 300 -9.68 0.41 64.46
N ASN A 301 -10.08 -0.65 65.18
CA ASN A 301 -11.46 -0.91 65.62
C ASN A 301 -12.50 -1.10 64.49
N ASN A 302 -12.08 -1.46 63.28
CA ASN A 302 -13.00 -1.63 62.14
C ASN A 302 -13.45 -3.10 61.96
N LEU A 303 -14.75 -3.30 61.72
CA LEU A 303 -15.33 -4.56 61.22
C LEU A 303 -15.24 -4.64 59.69
N GLU A 304 -14.61 -5.70 59.14
CA GLU A 304 -14.62 -5.97 57.70
C GLU A 304 -15.67 -7.05 57.37
N LEU A 305 -16.72 -6.69 56.64
CA LEU A 305 -17.82 -7.60 56.25
C LEU A 305 -17.69 -8.04 54.79
N ARG A 306 -17.31 -9.31 54.55
CA ARG A 306 -17.15 -9.88 53.21
C ARG A 306 -18.32 -10.78 52.82
N ARG A 307 -18.80 -10.70 51.57
CA ARG A 307 -19.75 -11.65 50.98
C ARG A 307 -19.38 -11.88 49.50
N VAL A 308 -19.30 -13.13 49.08
CA VAL A 308 -18.95 -13.52 47.70
C VAL A 308 -20.21 -13.61 46.85
N PHE A 309 -20.18 -13.10 45.61
CA PHE A 309 -21.29 -13.15 44.67
C PHE A 309 -20.89 -13.80 43.33
N THR A 310 -21.44 -14.99 43.05
CA THR A 310 -21.19 -15.71 41.79
C THR A 310 -22.18 -15.25 40.72
N VAL A 311 -21.73 -14.43 39.78
CA VAL A 311 -22.51 -14.07 38.58
C VAL A 311 -22.61 -15.29 37.64
N PRO A 312 -23.79 -15.72 37.17
CA PRO A 312 -23.89 -16.75 36.13
C PRO A 312 -23.33 -16.24 34.79
N PRO A 313 -22.69 -17.08 33.96
CA PRO A 313 -22.14 -16.65 32.67
C PRO A 313 -23.21 -16.07 31.73
N ALA A 314 -22.90 -14.92 31.09
CA ALA A 314 -23.85 -14.13 30.31
C ALA A 314 -24.64 -14.90 29.23
N ARG A 315 -24.06 -15.98 28.68
CA ARG A 315 -24.69 -16.92 27.74
C ARG A 315 -25.97 -17.62 28.27
N ASN A 316 -26.25 -17.55 29.57
CA ASN A 316 -27.41 -18.19 30.21
C ASN A 316 -28.51 -17.18 30.64
N ILE A 317 -28.39 -15.90 30.26
CA ILE A 317 -29.32 -14.83 30.67
C ILE A 317 -30.18 -14.42 29.47
N PRO A 318 -31.49 -14.77 29.43
CA PRO A 318 -32.35 -14.46 28.28
C PRO A 318 -32.93 -13.03 28.30
N ASP A 319 -32.88 -12.34 29.44
CA ASP A 319 -33.37 -10.96 29.61
C ASP A 319 -32.38 -10.16 30.48
N LEU A 320 -31.85 -9.07 29.91
CA LEU A 320 -30.90 -8.17 30.55
C LEU A 320 -31.55 -7.22 31.56
N ALA A 321 -32.83 -6.86 31.38
CA ALA A 321 -33.57 -6.02 32.31
C ALA A 321 -33.90 -6.81 33.58
N GLN A 322 -34.43 -8.03 33.43
CA GLN A 322 -34.69 -8.92 34.58
C GLN A 322 -33.40 -9.26 35.34
N PHE A 323 -32.26 -9.42 34.64
CA PHE A 323 -30.97 -9.62 35.30
C PHE A 323 -30.50 -8.38 36.09
N TYR A 324 -30.70 -7.17 35.55
CA TYR A 324 -30.39 -5.93 36.27
C TYR A 324 -31.24 -5.79 37.53
N ASP A 325 -32.56 -6.04 37.44
CA ASP A 325 -33.47 -5.99 38.59
C ASP A 325 -33.18 -7.09 39.63
N ASP A 326 -32.92 -8.34 39.21
CA ASP A 326 -32.55 -9.45 40.09
C ASP A 326 -31.24 -9.15 40.85
N VAL A 327 -30.25 -8.53 40.19
CA VAL A 327 -29.02 -8.06 40.83
C VAL A 327 -29.33 -6.92 41.80
N MET A 328 -30.01 -5.86 41.36
CA MET A 328 -30.30 -4.68 42.18
C MET A 328 -31.14 -5.00 43.43
N LEU A 329 -32.01 -6.00 43.37
CA LEU A 329 -32.74 -6.52 44.53
C LEU A 329 -31.80 -7.13 45.57
N ILE A 330 -30.89 -8.02 45.15
CA ILE A 330 -29.90 -8.65 46.05
C ILE A 330 -28.95 -7.61 46.65
N LEU A 331 -28.57 -6.58 45.88
CA LEU A 331 -27.72 -5.50 46.38
C LEU A 331 -28.42 -4.64 47.44
N ARG A 332 -29.74 -4.44 47.32
CA ARG A 332 -30.56 -3.75 48.33
C ARG A 332 -30.71 -4.60 49.60
N GLU A 333 -31.02 -5.89 49.46
CA GLU A 333 -31.04 -6.83 50.60
C GLU A 333 -29.68 -6.90 51.31
N MET A 334 -28.57 -6.83 50.56
CA MET A 334 -27.22 -6.77 51.13
C MET A 334 -26.95 -5.45 51.87
N ALA A 335 -27.35 -4.31 51.32
CA ALA A 335 -27.21 -3.03 52.01
C ALA A 335 -27.97 -3.05 53.36
N ASP A 336 -29.22 -3.50 53.38
CA ASP A 336 -30.04 -3.57 54.60
C ASP A 336 -29.51 -4.59 55.63
N ALA A 337 -29.03 -5.75 55.17
CA ALA A 337 -28.39 -6.73 56.04
C ALA A 337 -27.05 -6.25 56.64
N VAL A 338 -26.33 -5.35 55.95
CA VAL A 338 -25.10 -4.72 56.45
C VAL A 338 -25.41 -3.55 57.39
N ARG A 339 -26.38 -2.68 57.05
CA ARG A 339 -26.88 -1.60 57.93
C ARG A 339 -27.24 -2.11 59.33
N ALA A 340 -27.83 -3.30 59.43
CA ALA A 340 -28.19 -3.94 60.70
C ALA A 340 -27.01 -4.43 61.57
N GLN A 341 -25.76 -4.33 61.10
CA GLN A 341 -24.56 -4.91 61.74
C GLN A 341 -23.40 -3.92 61.93
N VAL A 342 -23.51 -2.68 61.46
CA VAL A 342 -22.40 -1.71 61.41
C VAL A 342 -22.63 -0.51 62.33
N GLY A 343 -21.58 -0.07 63.00
CA GLY A 343 -21.57 1.12 63.83
C GLY A 343 -21.05 2.35 63.09
N ARG A 344 -21.25 3.53 63.69
CA ARG A 344 -20.70 4.78 63.18
C ARG A 344 -19.17 4.77 63.20
N ASN A 345 -18.58 5.12 62.06
CA ASN A 345 -17.16 5.03 61.68
C ASN A 345 -16.63 3.62 61.35
N ASP A 346 -17.48 2.58 61.25
CA ASP A 346 -17.02 1.30 60.68
C ASP A 346 -16.61 1.45 59.20
N VAL A 347 -15.64 0.64 58.77
CA VAL A 347 -15.14 0.63 57.38
C VAL A 347 -15.46 -0.69 56.72
N ILE A 348 -16.58 -0.71 56.00
CA ILE A 348 -17.07 -1.87 55.26
C ILE A 348 -16.26 -2.01 53.96
N GLN A 349 -15.83 -3.22 53.60
CA GLN A 349 -15.25 -3.50 52.29
C GLN A 349 -16.04 -4.60 51.58
N LEU A 350 -16.79 -4.21 50.55
CA LEU A 350 -17.67 -5.09 49.76
C LEU A 350 -16.92 -5.54 48.50
N GLU A 351 -16.93 -6.84 48.20
CA GLU A 351 -16.07 -7.46 47.17
C GLU A 351 -16.88 -8.40 46.25
N LEU A 352 -16.94 -8.06 44.96
CA LEU A 352 -17.53 -8.86 43.89
C LEU A 352 -16.47 -9.80 43.31
N ILE A 353 -16.76 -11.11 43.24
CA ILE A 353 -15.83 -12.15 42.77
C ILE A 353 -16.56 -13.16 41.85
N GLY A 354 -16.33 -13.06 40.55
CA GLY A 354 -16.74 -14.05 39.54
C GLY A 354 -15.52 -14.66 38.82
N GLU A 355 -15.74 -15.66 37.93
CA GLU A 355 -14.66 -16.45 37.29
C GLU A 355 -13.51 -15.65 36.67
N ASN A 356 -13.77 -14.41 36.21
CA ASN A 356 -12.78 -13.54 35.59
C ASN A 356 -12.83 -12.08 36.09
N VAL A 357 -13.50 -11.80 37.22
CA VAL A 357 -13.70 -10.42 37.73
C VAL A 357 -13.59 -10.40 39.25
N GLN A 358 -12.65 -9.62 39.78
CA GLN A 358 -12.55 -9.31 41.21
C GLN A 358 -12.45 -7.79 41.38
N ASN A 359 -13.45 -7.18 42.04
CA ASN A 359 -13.51 -5.73 42.30
C ASN A 359 -14.11 -5.47 43.68
N HIS A 360 -13.66 -4.42 44.36
CA HIS A 360 -14.21 -4.02 45.66
C HIS A 360 -14.50 -2.53 45.75
N VAL A 361 -15.37 -2.17 46.70
CA VAL A 361 -15.55 -0.80 47.18
C VAL A 361 -15.43 -0.81 48.71
N SER A 362 -14.72 0.18 49.26
CA SER A 362 -14.68 0.40 50.70
C SER A 362 -15.47 1.65 51.05
N VAL A 363 -16.32 1.56 52.07
CA VAL A 363 -17.27 2.59 52.50
C VAL A 363 -17.09 2.82 53.99
N VAL A 364 -16.92 4.08 54.39
CA VAL A 364 -16.94 4.47 55.81
C VAL A 364 -18.38 4.83 56.19
N VAL A 365 -18.87 4.29 57.29
CA VAL A 365 -20.22 4.55 57.82
C VAL A 365 -20.19 5.84 58.64
N GLU A 366 -20.24 6.99 57.98
CA GLU A 366 -20.12 8.31 58.66
C GLU A 366 -21.42 8.71 59.41
N ASP A 367 -22.55 8.12 59.02
CA ASP A 367 -23.88 8.32 59.57
C ASP A 367 -24.32 7.17 60.51
N GLU A 368 -25.44 7.34 61.22
CA GLU A 368 -25.91 6.36 62.23
C GLU A 368 -26.84 5.28 61.65
N HIS A 369 -27.12 5.29 60.34
CA HIS A 369 -28.05 4.36 59.69
C HIS A 369 -27.45 3.62 58.47
N GLY A 370 -26.22 3.96 58.05
CA GLY A 370 -25.52 3.35 56.91
C GLY A 370 -26.08 3.73 55.55
N ASP A 371 -26.63 4.94 55.39
CA ASP A 371 -27.30 5.34 54.14
C ASP A 371 -26.34 5.52 52.95
N ALA A 372 -25.05 5.77 53.20
CA ALA A 372 -24.02 5.85 52.16
C ALA A 372 -23.69 4.49 51.47
N ILE A 373 -24.13 3.37 52.06
CA ILE A 373 -23.75 2.01 51.60
C ILE A 373 -24.37 1.66 50.23
N LEU A 374 -25.67 1.94 50.05
CA LEU A 374 -26.36 1.59 48.80
C LEU A 374 -25.90 2.44 47.60
N PRO A 375 -25.77 3.78 47.69
CA PRO A 375 -25.20 4.60 46.61
C PRO A 375 -23.76 4.24 46.25
N ALA A 376 -22.95 3.80 47.22
CA ALA A 376 -21.59 3.32 46.95
C ALA A 376 -21.57 1.99 46.18
N PHE A 377 -22.60 1.14 46.37
CA PHE A 377 -22.78 -0.09 45.60
C PHE A 377 -23.31 0.21 44.19
N GLU A 378 -24.33 1.06 44.06
CA GLU A 378 -24.85 1.55 42.78
C GLU A 378 -23.71 2.17 41.95
N GLY A 379 -22.90 3.04 42.56
CA GLY A 379 -21.70 3.61 41.94
C GLY A 379 -20.60 2.59 41.59
N LEU A 380 -20.51 1.43 42.27
CA LEU A 380 -19.60 0.36 41.86
C LEU A 380 -20.14 -0.39 40.63
N LEU A 381 -21.44 -0.67 40.60
CA LEU A 381 -22.11 -1.33 39.48
C LEU A 381 -22.06 -0.44 38.22
N GLU A 382 -22.38 0.85 38.37
CA GLU A 382 -22.24 1.85 37.31
C GLU A 382 -20.82 1.90 36.74
N ARG A 383 -19.78 1.96 37.58
CA ARG A 383 -18.37 1.95 37.10
C ARG A 383 -18.02 0.69 36.31
N LEU A 384 -18.61 -0.46 36.65
CA LEU A 384 -18.38 -1.72 35.92
C LEU A 384 -19.11 -1.75 34.56
N VAL A 385 -20.27 -1.09 34.45
CA VAL A 385 -21.03 -0.96 33.20
C VAL A 385 -20.43 0.13 32.29
N GLN A 386 -20.24 1.34 32.82
CA GLN A 386 -19.77 2.54 32.12
C GLN A 386 -18.30 2.46 31.65
N SER A 387 -17.52 1.47 32.11
CA SER A 387 -16.11 1.30 31.69
C SER A 387 -15.93 0.55 30.36
N ASN A 388 -17.00 0.03 29.75
CA ASN A 388 -16.92 -0.81 28.53
C ASN A 388 -17.71 -0.28 27.31
N ALA A 389 -18.43 0.85 27.44
CA ALA A 389 -19.03 1.64 26.37
C ALA A 389 -18.79 3.13 26.73
N GLU A 390 -18.73 4.15 25.86
CA GLU A 390 -19.73 4.53 24.84
C GLU A 390 -19.11 5.28 23.64
N ILE A 391 -17.83 5.09 23.30
CA ILE A 391 -17.15 5.88 22.25
C ILE A 391 -17.33 5.32 20.81
N ALA A 392 -17.96 4.15 20.64
CA ALA A 392 -18.22 3.56 19.32
C ALA A 392 -19.59 2.86 19.16
N SER A 393 -20.53 3.10 20.07
CA SER A 393 -21.96 2.79 19.87
C SER A 393 -22.48 3.43 18.58
N ASP A 394 -22.03 4.64 18.28
CA ASP A 394 -22.47 5.42 17.12
C ASP A 394 -22.02 4.83 15.79
N ALA A 395 -20.73 4.54 15.60
CA ALA A 395 -20.26 3.92 14.35
C ALA A 395 -20.94 2.57 14.05
N ARG A 396 -21.41 1.87 15.09
CA ARG A 396 -22.11 0.58 15.02
C ARG A 396 -23.65 0.70 15.15
N ARG A 397 -24.25 1.89 14.98
CA ARG A 397 -25.70 2.00 14.76
C ARG A 397 -26.08 1.29 13.45
N PRO A 398 -27.19 0.53 13.37
CA PRO A 398 -27.65 -0.13 12.15
C PRO A 398 -27.78 0.81 10.93
N ALA A 399 -28.03 2.10 11.17
CA ALA A 399 -28.14 3.15 10.17
C ALA A 399 -26.87 3.36 9.31
N TYR A 400 -25.69 2.90 9.76
CA TYR A 400 -24.43 3.02 9.00
C TYR A 400 -23.97 1.71 8.35
N LEU A 401 -24.74 0.63 8.40
CA LEU A 401 -24.39 -0.66 7.80
C LEU A 401 -23.99 -0.50 6.32
N ASN A 402 -22.85 -1.08 5.92
CA ASN A 402 -22.24 -0.97 4.57
C ASN A 402 -21.69 0.42 4.14
N SER A 403 -21.61 1.40 5.06
CA SER A 403 -21.19 2.78 4.74
C SER A 403 -19.71 2.94 4.41
N VAL A 404 -19.40 4.01 3.67
CA VAL A 404 -18.02 4.44 3.39
C VAL A 404 -17.74 5.78 4.07
N PHE A 405 -16.78 5.78 4.99
CA PHE A 405 -16.30 6.98 5.69
C PHE A 405 -15.11 7.59 4.94
N VAL A 406 -15.17 8.90 4.68
CA VAL A 406 -14.18 9.62 3.89
C VAL A 406 -13.62 10.81 4.68
N ALA A 407 -12.30 10.83 4.87
CA ALA A 407 -11.59 11.96 5.47
C ALA A 407 -10.38 12.38 4.60
N HIS A 408 -10.02 13.67 4.65
CA HIS A 408 -8.96 14.21 3.79
C HIS A 408 -7.56 14.07 4.40
N ASN A 409 -6.69 13.30 3.74
CA ASN A 409 -5.38 12.86 4.25
C ASN A 409 -5.48 11.91 5.45
N ALA A 410 -6.57 11.14 5.55
CA ALA A 410 -6.83 10.20 6.64
C ALA A 410 -5.65 9.24 6.88
N LYS A 411 -5.01 8.77 5.79
CA LYS A 411 -3.81 7.91 5.83
C LYS A 411 -2.59 8.53 6.50
N GLY A 412 -2.60 9.85 6.64
CA GLY A 412 -1.63 10.62 7.40
C GLY A 412 -2.02 10.81 8.85
N PHE A 413 -3.30 10.80 9.22
CA PHE A 413 -3.76 11.37 10.49
C PHE A 413 -4.97 10.65 11.08
N ASP A 414 -6.14 10.86 10.53
CA ASP A 414 -7.40 10.69 11.28
C ASP A 414 -7.74 9.20 11.42
N SER A 415 -7.27 8.38 10.47
CA SER A 415 -7.26 6.92 10.57
C SER A 415 -6.44 6.37 11.74
N TYR A 416 -5.48 7.12 12.31
CA TYR A 416 -4.75 6.67 13.50
C TYR A 416 -5.56 6.88 14.77
N LEU A 417 -6.34 7.97 14.86
CA LEU A 417 -7.17 8.28 16.02
C LEU A 417 -8.32 7.27 16.13
N ILE A 418 -9.07 7.11 15.03
CA ILE A 418 -10.20 6.17 14.96
C ILE A 418 -9.72 4.73 15.21
N LEU A 419 -8.64 4.29 14.54
CA LEU A 419 -8.12 2.93 14.69
C LEU A 419 -7.63 2.65 16.12
N ASN A 420 -6.96 3.61 16.76
CA ASN A 420 -6.49 3.42 18.13
C ASN A 420 -7.66 3.21 19.09
N THR A 421 -8.71 4.03 18.99
CA THR A 421 -9.93 3.90 19.82
C THR A 421 -10.69 2.60 19.54
N MET A 422 -10.80 2.15 18.28
CA MET A 422 -11.38 0.84 17.96
C MET A 422 -10.63 -0.31 18.65
N ILE A 423 -9.30 -0.25 18.69
CA ILE A 423 -8.45 -1.28 19.32
C ILE A 423 -8.46 -1.18 20.85
N GLU A 424 -8.55 0.03 21.42
CA GLU A 424 -8.81 0.26 22.85
C GLU A 424 -10.16 -0.39 23.27
N MET A 425 -11.17 -0.34 22.40
CA MET A 425 -12.47 -1.02 22.58
C MET A 425 -12.47 -2.50 22.15
N GLY A 426 -11.30 -3.12 21.94
CA GLY A 426 -11.17 -4.56 21.66
C GLY A 426 -11.57 -5.01 20.25
N MET A 427 -11.85 -4.09 19.33
CA MET A 427 -12.20 -4.42 17.94
C MET A 427 -10.97 -4.85 17.12
N GLN A 428 -11.19 -5.71 16.12
CA GLN A 428 -10.14 -6.20 15.21
C GLN A 428 -10.37 -5.78 13.75
N PRO A 429 -10.34 -4.46 13.43
CA PRO A 429 -10.55 -3.99 12.06
C PRO A 429 -9.41 -4.42 11.12
N SER A 430 -9.77 -4.81 9.90
CA SER A 430 -8.80 -5.23 8.87
C SER A 430 -8.02 -4.01 8.33
N LEU A 431 -6.69 -4.16 8.14
CA LEU A 431 -5.79 -3.04 7.81
C LEU A 431 -5.14 -3.15 6.44
N ILE A 432 -5.12 -2.04 5.69
CA ILE A 432 -4.37 -1.92 4.44
C ILE A 432 -3.40 -0.74 4.57
N MET A 433 -2.10 -1.04 4.70
CA MET A 433 -1.06 -0.06 5.03
C MET A 433 -0.01 0.14 3.93
N GLN A 434 0.59 1.34 3.90
CA GLN A 434 1.76 1.67 3.08
C GLN A 434 2.90 2.17 3.97
N GLY A 435 3.76 1.24 4.39
CA GLY A 435 4.90 1.52 5.28
C GLY A 435 4.46 1.77 6.72
N SER A 436 4.14 3.01 7.06
CA SER A 436 3.43 3.36 8.31
C SER A 436 2.03 3.88 8.09
N LYS A 437 1.68 4.37 6.89
CA LYS A 437 0.39 5.03 6.59
C LYS A 437 -0.74 4.01 6.50
N ILE A 438 -1.91 4.31 7.05
CA ILE A 438 -3.12 3.49 6.97
C ILE A 438 -3.90 3.91 5.73
N LEU A 439 -3.79 3.21 4.60
CA LEU A 439 -4.49 3.61 3.36
C LEU A 439 -6.01 3.41 3.46
N CYS A 440 -6.41 2.36 4.18
CA CYS A 440 -7.80 2.00 4.48
C CYS A 440 -7.79 1.07 5.68
N PHE A 441 -8.88 1.11 6.46
CA PHE A 441 -9.25 0.04 7.39
C PHE A 441 -10.75 -0.23 7.26
N GLN A 442 -11.18 -1.44 7.63
CA GLN A 442 -12.58 -1.84 7.54
C GLN A 442 -13.02 -2.56 8.81
N ASP A 443 -14.20 -2.20 9.32
CA ASP A 443 -14.89 -2.94 10.36
C ASP A 443 -15.70 -4.09 9.70
N PRO A 444 -15.32 -5.37 9.89
CA PRO A 444 -15.99 -6.47 9.22
C PRO A 444 -17.44 -6.64 9.69
N ASP A 445 -17.69 -6.47 10.99
CA ASP A 445 -18.98 -6.77 11.64
C ASP A 445 -20.15 -5.94 11.05
N PHE A 446 -19.86 -4.71 10.61
CA PHE A 446 -20.83 -3.76 10.03
C PHE A 446 -20.53 -3.40 8.56
N ASN A 447 -19.53 -4.07 7.95
CA ASN A 447 -19.02 -3.80 6.59
C ASN A 447 -18.67 -2.31 6.35
N LEU A 448 -18.14 -1.64 7.37
CA LEU A 448 -17.78 -0.21 7.30
C LEU A 448 -16.41 -0.06 6.65
N LYS A 449 -16.25 0.92 5.76
CA LYS A 449 -14.98 1.17 5.06
C LYS A 449 -14.49 2.59 5.27
N PHE A 450 -13.31 2.75 5.85
CA PHE A 450 -12.67 4.06 6.06
C PHE A 450 -11.61 4.29 4.98
N ILE A 451 -11.72 5.36 4.21
CA ILE A 451 -10.80 5.71 3.11
C ILE A 451 -10.34 7.18 3.17
N ASP A 452 -9.22 7.43 2.50
CA ASP A 452 -8.63 8.75 2.37
C ASP A 452 -8.93 9.38 0.99
N SER A 453 -9.58 10.55 0.96
CA SER A 453 -9.85 11.27 -0.30
C SER A 453 -8.57 11.73 -1.03
N LEU A 454 -7.46 11.94 -0.31
CA LEU A 454 -6.14 12.23 -0.89
C LEU A 454 -5.51 10.99 -1.57
N SER A 455 -6.18 9.83 -1.56
CA SER A 455 -5.85 8.68 -2.41
C SER A 455 -6.60 8.68 -3.75
N PHE A 456 -7.49 9.67 -3.97
CA PHE A 456 -8.22 9.91 -5.21
C PHE A 456 -7.93 11.31 -5.78
N LEU A 457 -8.25 12.35 -5.02
CA LEU A 457 -8.02 13.75 -5.34
C LEU A 457 -6.68 14.18 -4.72
N THR A 458 -5.59 14.03 -5.47
CA THR A 458 -4.22 14.26 -4.99
C THR A 458 -3.83 15.75 -4.90
N MET A 459 -4.61 16.53 -4.14
CA MET A 459 -4.51 17.99 -3.98
C MET A 459 -4.75 18.39 -2.52
N ARG A 460 -4.44 19.65 -2.15
CA ARG A 460 -4.88 20.20 -0.85
C ARG A 460 -6.39 20.46 -0.90
N LEU A 461 -7.09 20.32 0.22
CA LEU A 461 -8.52 20.63 0.33
C LEU A 461 -8.88 22.05 -0.17
N SER A 462 -8.06 23.07 0.15
CA SER A 462 -8.25 24.44 -0.37
C SER A 462 -8.14 24.60 -1.89
N ALA A 463 -7.58 23.62 -2.60
CA ALA A 463 -7.54 23.60 -4.06
C ALA A 463 -8.76 22.88 -4.67
N MET A 464 -9.56 22.17 -3.87
CA MET A 464 -10.67 21.35 -4.34
C MET A 464 -11.82 22.15 -4.99
N PRO A 465 -12.25 23.32 -4.46
CA PRO A 465 -13.27 24.16 -5.12
C PRO A 465 -12.85 24.55 -6.53
N LYS A 466 -11.67 25.17 -6.66
CA LYS A 466 -11.10 25.60 -7.96
C LYS A 466 -10.79 24.44 -8.92
N ALA A 467 -10.45 23.25 -8.42
CA ALA A 467 -10.14 22.09 -9.25
C ALA A 467 -11.38 21.36 -9.78
N LEU A 468 -12.54 21.50 -9.12
CA LEU A 468 -13.79 20.84 -9.50
C LEU A 468 -14.86 21.82 -10.02
N GLY A 469 -14.66 23.13 -9.87
CA GLY A 469 -15.48 24.17 -10.50
C GLY A 469 -16.56 24.78 -9.60
N PHE A 470 -16.48 24.60 -8.27
CA PHE A 470 -17.36 25.28 -7.32
C PHE A 470 -16.64 26.47 -6.65
N SER A 471 -17.38 27.54 -6.36
CA SER A 471 -16.84 28.85 -5.97
C SER A 471 -17.56 29.51 -4.79
N ASP A 472 -18.60 28.87 -4.27
CA ASP A 472 -19.39 29.28 -3.11
C ASP A 472 -18.66 29.06 -1.78
N GLN A 473 -17.55 28.31 -1.79
CA GLN A 473 -16.79 27.97 -0.58
C GLN A 473 -15.29 28.11 -0.78
N THR A 474 -14.64 28.71 0.21
CA THR A 474 -13.18 28.85 0.30
C THR A 474 -12.72 28.43 1.70
N LYS A 475 -11.60 27.71 1.76
CA LYS A 475 -11.02 27.28 3.04
C LYS A 475 -10.33 28.46 3.73
N GLY A 476 -10.89 28.92 4.85
CA GLY A 476 -10.38 30.04 5.64
C GLY A 476 -9.06 29.75 6.39
N HIS A 477 -8.62 30.73 7.18
CA HIS A 477 -7.42 30.65 8.02
C HIS A 477 -7.79 30.34 9.48
N PHE A 478 -7.14 29.35 10.10
CA PHE A 478 -7.40 28.95 11.49
C PHE A 478 -6.12 28.90 12.34
N PRO A 479 -6.14 29.39 13.60
CA PRO A 479 -4.94 29.52 14.43
C PRO A 479 -4.57 28.19 15.12
N HIS A 480 -4.13 27.20 14.33
CA HIS A 480 -3.71 25.87 14.78
C HIS A 480 -2.69 25.83 15.93
N GLY A 481 -1.87 26.89 16.09
CA GLY A 481 -0.91 27.06 17.18
C GLY A 481 -1.52 27.61 18.48
N PHE A 482 -2.69 28.26 18.41
CA PHE A 482 -3.43 28.78 19.56
C PHE A 482 -4.34 27.72 20.19
N SER A 483 -4.72 26.68 19.44
CA SER A 483 -5.56 25.59 19.92
C SER A 483 -4.90 24.77 21.03
N SER A 484 -5.37 24.97 22.26
CA SER A 484 -4.97 24.20 23.44
C SER A 484 -6.15 24.13 24.41
N GLU A 485 -6.16 23.15 25.31
CA GLU A 485 -7.21 22.91 26.31
C GLU A 485 -7.65 24.16 27.10
N LYS A 486 -6.73 25.12 27.30
CA LYS A 486 -6.99 26.38 28.01
C LYS A 486 -7.68 27.46 27.16
N ASN A 487 -7.59 27.34 25.84
CA ASN A 487 -8.04 28.36 24.89
C ASN A 487 -9.35 27.98 24.20
N LEU A 488 -9.96 26.85 24.56
CA LEU A 488 -11.14 26.30 23.87
C LEU A 488 -12.38 27.17 24.07
N GLN A 489 -12.49 27.79 25.24
CA GLN A 489 -13.52 28.76 25.62
C GLN A 489 -12.98 30.20 25.56
N TYR A 490 -11.92 30.45 24.76
CA TYR A 490 -11.35 31.78 24.63
C TYR A 490 -12.24 32.68 23.76
N ILE A 491 -12.64 33.81 24.34
CA ILE A 491 -13.28 34.92 23.63
C ILE A 491 -12.45 36.16 23.94
N GLY A 492 -11.94 36.83 22.91
CA GLY A 492 -11.02 37.96 23.10
C GLY A 492 -10.45 38.52 21.79
N ALA A 493 -9.20 38.98 21.82
CA ALA A 493 -8.52 39.51 20.64
C ALA A 493 -8.10 38.38 19.68
N TYR A 494 -8.01 38.69 18.37
CA TYR A 494 -7.52 37.74 17.37
C TYR A 494 -6.11 37.20 17.73
N PRO A 495 -5.89 35.87 17.70
CA PRO A 495 -4.58 35.29 18.00
C PRO A 495 -3.48 35.84 17.08
N PRO A 496 -2.26 36.07 17.57
CA PRO A 496 -1.19 36.67 16.76
C PRO A 496 -0.82 35.81 15.55
N PRO A 497 -0.33 36.41 14.44
CA PRO A 497 -0.10 35.72 13.16
C PRO A 497 0.69 34.40 13.22
N HIS A 498 1.66 34.27 14.12
CA HIS A 498 2.44 33.03 14.28
C HIS A 498 1.59 31.81 14.65
N ASN A 499 0.43 32.00 15.29
CA ASN A 499 -0.49 30.91 15.61
C ASN A 499 -1.21 30.34 14.39
N TYR A 500 -1.26 31.08 13.28
CA TYR A 500 -1.73 30.58 11.98
C TYR A 500 -0.59 29.90 11.17
N GLY A 501 0.65 29.92 11.68
CA GLY A 501 1.82 29.31 11.03
C GLY A 501 2.25 30.04 9.75
N VAL A 502 2.19 31.38 9.76
CA VAL A 502 2.47 32.25 8.60
C VAL A 502 3.89 32.06 8.05
N GLU A 503 4.86 31.70 8.89
CA GLU A 503 6.24 31.37 8.53
C GLU A 503 6.32 30.15 7.59
N ARG A 504 5.31 29.28 7.69
CA ARG A 504 5.16 28.03 6.92
C ARG A 504 4.35 28.20 5.63
N MET A 505 3.78 29.38 5.40
CA MET A 505 3.06 29.71 4.17
C MET A 505 4.06 29.94 3.02
N THR A 506 3.54 30.02 1.80
CA THR A 506 4.28 30.58 0.66
C THR A 506 4.09 32.10 0.63
N ARG A 507 5.01 32.86 0.01
CA ARG A 507 4.92 34.34 -0.04
C ARG A 507 3.58 34.87 -0.54
N ALA A 508 2.95 34.21 -1.52
CA ALA A 508 1.61 34.56 -2.01
C ALA A 508 0.52 34.34 -0.95
N GLN A 509 0.50 33.17 -0.31
CA GLN A 509 -0.43 32.85 0.79
C GLN A 509 -0.21 33.74 2.02
N GLN A 510 1.02 34.21 2.24
CA GLN A 510 1.36 35.16 3.31
C GLN A 510 0.82 36.58 3.01
N GLN A 511 0.83 37.01 1.75
CA GLN A 511 0.19 38.26 1.32
C GLN A 511 -1.34 38.20 1.44
N GLU A 512 -1.93 37.09 1.00
CA GLU A 512 -3.35 36.75 1.16
C GLU A 512 -3.77 36.79 2.64
N PHE A 513 -3.04 36.07 3.51
CA PHE A 513 -3.23 36.08 4.95
C PHE A 513 -3.15 37.47 5.57
N TYR A 514 -2.13 38.28 5.22
CA TYR A 514 -2.00 39.64 5.76
C TYR A 514 -2.99 40.64 5.13
N GLY A 515 -3.71 40.28 4.06
CA GLY A 515 -4.95 40.96 3.66
C GLY A 515 -6.01 40.72 4.73
N TRP A 516 -6.53 39.49 4.73
CA TRP A 516 -7.57 39.00 5.65
C TRP A 516 -7.34 39.38 7.11
N TYR A 517 -6.13 39.16 7.64
CA TYR A 517 -5.83 39.38 9.06
C TYR A 517 -6.01 40.86 9.46
N ARG A 518 -5.69 41.84 8.60
CA ARG A 518 -5.88 43.27 8.91
C ARG A 518 -7.36 43.69 8.95
N GLU A 519 -8.22 42.94 8.28
CA GLU A 519 -9.66 43.15 8.25
C GLU A 519 -10.30 42.53 9.51
N VAL A 520 -10.00 41.26 9.80
CA VAL A 520 -10.62 40.55 10.93
C VAL A 520 -10.04 40.90 12.30
N SER A 521 -8.75 41.25 12.42
CA SER A 521 -8.09 41.41 13.72
C SER A 521 -8.53 42.63 14.54
N GLN A 522 -9.49 43.42 14.03
CA GLN A 522 -10.15 44.51 14.74
C GLN A 522 -11.40 44.04 15.50
N GLY A 523 -11.91 42.84 15.20
CA GLY A 523 -13.04 42.23 15.87
C GLY A 523 -12.65 41.29 17.03
N THR A 524 -13.67 40.73 17.67
CA THR A 524 -13.51 39.69 18.70
C THR A 524 -13.34 38.32 18.04
N PHE A 525 -12.33 37.57 18.45
CA PHE A 525 -12.16 36.16 18.13
C PHE A 525 -12.81 35.29 19.21
N ASP A 526 -13.75 34.45 18.80
CA ASP A 526 -14.40 33.43 19.62
C ASP A 526 -13.90 32.07 19.16
N PHE A 527 -13.10 31.39 19.98
CA PHE A 527 -12.42 30.16 19.57
C PHE A 527 -13.41 29.07 19.17
N GLU A 528 -14.53 28.91 19.89
CA GLU A 528 -15.44 27.81 19.58
C GLU A 528 -16.25 28.07 18.30
N LYS A 529 -16.71 29.31 18.08
CA LYS A 529 -17.42 29.67 16.84
C LYS A 529 -16.51 29.63 15.61
N GLU A 530 -15.30 30.18 15.71
CA GLU A 530 -14.34 30.20 14.60
C GLU A 530 -13.83 28.79 14.25
N ALA A 531 -13.58 27.96 15.27
CA ALA A 531 -13.19 26.58 15.04
C ALA A 531 -14.34 25.79 14.40
N ARG A 532 -15.56 25.95 14.90
CA ARG A 532 -16.78 25.30 14.37
C ARG A 532 -16.99 25.62 12.89
N LEU A 533 -17.07 26.90 12.55
CA LEU A 533 -17.24 27.37 11.18
C LEU A 533 -16.13 26.87 10.23
N TYR A 534 -14.87 26.88 10.68
CA TYR A 534 -13.74 26.34 9.92
C TYR A 534 -13.88 24.85 9.62
N CYS A 535 -14.53 24.10 10.50
CA CYS A 535 -14.61 22.64 10.43
C CYS A 535 -15.91 22.12 9.79
N GLU A 536 -17.04 22.81 9.92
CA GLU A 536 -18.18 22.66 9.02
C GLU A 536 -17.71 22.86 7.56
N ASN A 537 -17.09 24.01 7.25
CA ASN A 537 -16.57 24.36 5.93
C ASN A 537 -15.54 23.34 5.37
N ASP A 538 -14.64 22.80 6.20
CA ASP A 538 -13.70 21.76 5.74
C ASP A 538 -14.39 20.41 5.43
N VAL A 539 -15.45 20.04 6.16
CA VAL A 539 -16.24 18.85 5.78
C VAL A 539 -17.04 19.12 4.52
N ASP A 540 -17.54 20.34 4.34
CA ASP A 540 -18.45 20.69 3.27
C ASP A 540 -17.72 20.77 1.92
N ILE A 541 -16.56 21.44 1.87
CA ILE A 541 -15.64 21.42 0.71
C ILE A 541 -15.24 19.98 0.37
N LEU A 542 -15.01 19.12 1.38
CA LEU A 542 -14.68 17.71 1.17
C LEU A 542 -15.88 16.92 0.63
N ALA A 543 -17.07 17.12 1.20
CA ALA A 543 -18.30 16.42 0.84
C ALA A 543 -18.73 16.78 -0.58
N LYS A 544 -18.89 18.08 -0.85
CA LYS A 544 -19.23 18.63 -2.17
C LYS A 544 -18.22 18.21 -3.23
N GLY A 545 -16.92 18.31 -2.93
CA GLY A 545 -15.87 17.86 -3.84
C GLY A 545 -15.86 16.34 -4.08
N CYS A 546 -16.13 15.53 -3.06
CA CYS A 546 -16.26 14.08 -3.21
C CYS A 546 -17.51 13.67 -3.98
N VAL A 547 -18.65 14.33 -3.78
CA VAL A 547 -19.90 14.09 -4.52
C VAL A 547 -19.73 14.48 -5.98
N LEU A 548 -19.21 15.66 -6.29
CA LEU A 548 -18.92 16.08 -7.67
C LEU A 548 -17.97 15.11 -8.37
N PHE A 549 -16.88 14.70 -7.70
CA PHE A 549 -15.95 13.71 -8.23
C PHE A 549 -16.61 12.32 -8.44
N ARG A 550 -17.36 11.82 -7.45
CA ARG A 550 -18.02 10.50 -7.51
C ARG A 550 -19.07 10.46 -8.61
N ASN A 551 -19.92 11.49 -8.68
CA ASN A 551 -21.00 11.57 -9.66
C ASN A 551 -20.43 11.71 -11.08
N GLN A 552 -19.44 12.58 -11.30
CA GLN A 552 -18.77 12.69 -12.60
C GLN A 552 -18.09 11.37 -13.01
N PHE A 553 -17.36 10.73 -12.10
CA PHE A 553 -16.69 9.45 -12.37
C PHE A 553 -17.72 8.31 -12.63
N LEU A 554 -18.86 8.31 -11.94
CA LEU A 554 -19.97 7.38 -12.18
C LEU A 554 -20.60 7.61 -13.56
N THR A 555 -20.90 8.86 -13.93
CA THR A 555 -21.45 9.22 -15.24
C THR A 555 -20.51 8.84 -16.38
N ASP A 556 -19.22 9.20 -16.28
CA ASP A 556 -18.24 8.91 -17.33
C ASP A 556 -17.89 7.42 -17.45
N THR A 557 -17.91 6.66 -16.33
CA THR A 557 -17.30 5.32 -16.28
C THR A 557 -18.23 4.18 -15.87
N GLY A 558 -19.38 4.46 -15.25
CA GLY A 558 -20.29 3.44 -14.69
C GLY A 558 -19.72 2.64 -13.50
N VAL A 559 -18.65 3.14 -12.85
CA VAL A 559 -18.00 2.47 -11.72
C VAL A 559 -17.89 3.44 -10.55
N ASP A 560 -18.39 3.06 -9.37
CA ASP A 560 -18.20 3.88 -8.16
C ASP A 560 -16.71 3.89 -7.76
N PRO A 561 -16.02 5.05 -7.77
CA PRO A 561 -14.61 5.13 -7.37
C PRO A 561 -14.40 4.75 -5.90
N PHE A 562 -15.35 5.03 -5.00
CA PHE A 562 -15.25 4.71 -3.57
C PHE A 562 -15.56 3.25 -3.25
N SER A 563 -15.96 2.44 -4.25
CA SER A 563 -15.85 0.98 -4.12
C SER A 563 -14.39 0.51 -3.98
N CYS A 564 -13.44 1.31 -4.49
CA CYS A 564 -11.99 1.11 -4.40
C CYS A 564 -11.35 1.91 -3.26
N ILE A 565 -10.01 1.80 -3.11
CA ILE A 565 -9.22 2.51 -2.07
C ILE A 565 -8.35 3.63 -2.67
N THR A 566 -8.10 3.60 -3.99
CA THR A 566 -7.28 4.59 -4.68
C THR A 566 -7.80 4.83 -6.09
N ILE A 567 -7.52 6.01 -6.66
CA ILE A 567 -7.81 6.33 -8.07
C ILE A 567 -7.21 5.29 -9.03
N ALA A 568 -5.94 4.88 -8.84
CA ALA A 568 -5.30 3.86 -9.68
C ALA A 568 -6.01 2.49 -9.62
N SER A 569 -6.72 2.18 -8.53
CA SER A 569 -7.53 0.95 -8.45
C SER A 569 -8.89 1.14 -9.12
N ALA A 570 -9.52 2.31 -9.02
CA ALA A 570 -10.75 2.64 -9.76
C ALA A 570 -10.52 2.68 -11.27
N CYS A 571 -9.46 3.36 -11.75
CA CYS A 571 -9.07 3.40 -13.16
C CYS A 571 -8.81 2.02 -13.74
N MET A 572 -8.16 1.14 -12.97
CA MET A 572 -7.97 -0.26 -13.36
C MET A 572 -9.27 -1.05 -13.36
N LYS A 573 -10.16 -0.86 -12.38
CA LYS A 573 -11.50 -1.49 -12.37
C LYS A 573 -12.27 -1.11 -13.64
N VAL A 574 -12.29 0.17 -14.02
CA VAL A 574 -12.90 0.66 -15.26
C VAL A 574 -12.29 -0.01 -16.50
N PHE A 575 -10.97 -0.12 -16.59
CA PHE A 575 -10.31 -0.83 -17.69
C PHE A 575 -10.74 -2.31 -17.76
N LEU A 576 -10.69 -3.02 -16.62
CA LEU A 576 -11.05 -4.43 -16.53
C LEU A 576 -12.54 -4.70 -16.84
N THR A 577 -13.45 -3.78 -16.53
CA THR A 577 -14.90 -3.97 -16.75
C THR A 577 -15.42 -3.47 -18.10
N LYS A 578 -14.72 -2.54 -18.77
CA LYS A 578 -15.22 -1.89 -20.00
C LYS A 578 -14.29 -1.94 -21.22
N PHE A 579 -13.01 -2.25 -21.06
CA PHE A 579 -12.02 -2.08 -22.13
C PHE A 579 -11.13 -3.30 -22.38
N LEU A 580 -10.87 -4.14 -21.36
CA LEU A 580 -10.11 -5.38 -21.52
C LEU A 580 -10.99 -6.51 -22.07
N PRO A 581 -10.74 -7.06 -23.27
CA PRO A 581 -11.49 -8.21 -23.76
C PRO A 581 -11.08 -9.50 -23.01
N PRO A 582 -11.99 -10.47 -22.81
CA PRO A 582 -11.68 -11.74 -22.12
C PRO A 582 -10.49 -12.50 -22.72
N LYS A 583 -9.73 -13.19 -21.87
CA LYS A 583 -8.59 -14.08 -22.23
C LYS A 583 -7.51 -13.43 -23.13
N THR A 584 -7.27 -12.11 -22.99
CA THR A 584 -6.27 -11.36 -23.81
C THR A 584 -4.90 -11.18 -23.15
N LEU A 585 -4.84 -10.60 -21.95
CA LEU A 585 -3.60 -10.38 -21.21
C LEU A 585 -3.32 -11.54 -20.25
N ALA A 586 -2.11 -12.09 -20.27
CA ALA A 586 -1.72 -13.09 -19.27
C ALA A 586 -1.78 -12.53 -17.85
N VAL A 587 -2.30 -13.34 -16.93
CA VAL A 587 -1.96 -13.26 -15.51
C VAL A 587 -0.52 -13.77 -15.37
N PRO A 588 0.45 -12.97 -14.86
CA PRO A 588 1.82 -13.44 -14.71
C PRO A 588 1.88 -14.58 -13.69
N SER A 589 2.34 -15.76 -14.13
CA SER A 589 2.45 -16.94 -13.25
C SER A 589 3.34 -16.62 -12.04
N PRO A 590 2.93 -16.93 -10.78
CA PRO A 590 3.50 -16.28 -9.60
C PRO A 590 4.88 -16.83 -9.17
N ASP A 591 5.14 -18.05 -9.59
CA ASP A 591 6.41 -18.76 -9.64
C ASP A 591 7.41 -18.18 -10.66
N ASN A 592 6.94 -17.35 -11.60
CA ASN A 592 7.60 -16.92 -12.84
C ASN A 592 7.71 -18.03 -13.90
N TYR A 593 6.60 -18.75 -14.14
CA TYR A 593 6.45 -19.87 -15.10
C TYR A 593 7.33 -21.09 -14.81
N ARG A 594 7.79 -21.20 -13.56
CA ARG A 594 8.74 -22.23 -13.14
C ARG A 594 8.09 -23.57 -12.88
N CYS A 595 6.84 -23.64 -12.44
CA CYS A 595 6.08 -24.86 -12.16
C CYS A 595 5.63 -25.65 -13.40
N GLN A 596 6.00 -25.20 -14.61
CA GLN A 596 6.13 -26.10 -15.77
C GLN A 596 7.33 -27.07 -15.62
N THR A 597 8.18 -26.83 -14.62
CA THR A 597 9.25 -27.69 -14.12
C THR A 597 9.15 -27.81 -12.59
N LYS A 598 9.68 -28.89 -12.02
CA LYS A 598 9.57 -29.16 -10.60
C LYS A 598 10.50 -28.26 -9.77
N SER A 599 10.25 -28.14 -8.47
CA SER A 599 11.06 -27.29 -7.58
C SER A 599 12.42 -27.93 -7.26
N TYR A 600 13.41 -27.66 -8.11
CA TYR A 600 14.78 -28.15 -7.97
C TYR A 600 15.56 -27.47 -6.82
N SER A 601 16.63 -28.12 -6.35
CA SER A 601 17.52 -27.55 -5.35
C SER A 601 18.73 -26.85 -5.99
N HIS A 602 19.25 -25.79 -5.34
CA HIS A 602 20.47 -25.14 -5.82
C HIS A 602 21.69 -26.06 -5.71
N ALA A 603 21.67 -27.00 -4.77
CA ALA A 603 22.75 -27.96 -4.56
C ALA A 603 22.75 -29.08 -5.64
N SER A 604 21.57 -29.54 -6.08
CA SER A 604 21.44 -30.50 -7.18
C SER A 604 21.96 -29.91 -8.48
N ILE A 605 21.55 -28.69 -8.85
CA ILE A 605 22.10 -27.96 -9.99
C ILE A 605 23.63 -27.81 -9.93
N GLN A 606 24.19 -27.41 -8.78
CA GLN A 606 25.65 -27.30 -8.60
C GLN A 606 26.37 -28.64 -8.85
N TRP A 607 25.78 -29.74 -8.39
CA TRP A 607 26.32 -31.08 -8.59
C TRP A 607 26.18 -31.56 -10.04
N LEU A 608 25.00 -31.40 -10.66
CA LEU A 608 24.74 -31.82 -12.04
C LEU A 608 25.62 -31.09 -13.05
N GLU A 609 25.78 -29.77 -12.91
CA GLU A 609 26.69 -28.97 -13.75
C GLU A 609 28.16 -29.33 -13.51
N TRP A 610 28.54 -29.72 -12.29
CA TRP A 610 29.87 -30.28 -12.01
C TRP A 610 30.07 -31.65 -12.67
N VAL A 611 29.09 -32.55 -12.61
CA VAL A 611 29.16 -33.86 -13.28
C VAL A 611 29.23 -33.66 -14.79
N ALA A 612 28.27 -32.96 -15.39
CA ALA A 612 28.23 -32.66 -16.83
C ALA A 612 29.56 -32.09 -17.36
N ARG A 613 30.18 -31.18 -16.60
CA ARG A 613 31.49 -30.60 -16.92
C ARG A 613 32.67 -31.56 -16.74
N SER A 614 32.63 -32.43 -15.74
CA SER A 614 33.73 -33.35 -15.43
C SER A 614 33.70 -34.66 -16.23
N THR A 615 32.52 -35.08 -16.71
CA THR A 615 32.35 -36.21 -17.64
C THR A 615 32.26 -35.77 -19.11
N ASN A 616 32.09 -34.47 -19.37
CA ASN A 616 31.81 -33.90 -20.70
C ASN A 616 30.52 -34.46 -21.34
N VAL A 617 29.48 -34.67 -20.52
CA VAL A 617 28.15 -35.16 -20.94
C VAL A 617 27.12 -34.04 -20.78
N PHE A 618 26.24 -33.86 -21.77
CA PHE A 618 25.07 -32.98 -21.60
C PHE A 618 24.03 -33.67 -20.72
N ILE A 619 23.79 -33.15 -19.52
CA ILE A 619 22.73 -33.61 -18.61
C ILE A 619 21.54 -32.64 -18.72
N GLN A 620 20.39 -33.15 -19.16
CA GLN A 620 19.12 -32.44 -19.10
C GLN A 620 18.68 -32.29 -17.63
N HIS A 621 18.41 -31.07 -17.19
CA HIS A 621 17.97 -30.77 -15.83
C HIS A 621 17.11 -29.49 -15.80
N ALA A 622 16.52 -29.18 -14.64
CA ALA A 622 15.57 -28.07 -14.45
C ALA A 622 16.01 -26.73 -15.08
N LEU A 623 17.29 -26.35 -14.98
CA LEU A 623 17.83 -25.10 -15.55
C LEU A 623 18.17 -25.10 -17.06
N ASN A 624 17.92 -26.17 -17.84
CA ASN A 624 18.28 -26.17 -19.28
C ASN A 624 17.17 -26.66 -20.24
N LYS A 625 16.64 -27.88 -20.08
CA LYS A 625 15.53 -28.46 -20.85
C LYS A 625 14.34 -28.86 -19.96
N GLY A 626 14.39 -28.49 -18.67
CA GLY A 626 13.49 -29.02 -17.64
C GLY A 626 13.88 -30.43 -17.16
N GLU A 627 13.37 -30.84 -16.00
CA GLU A 627 13.50 -32.23 -15.52
C GLU A 627 12.85 -33.21 -16.50
N LYS A 628 13.44 -34.39 -16.68
CA LYS A 628 12.87 -35.43 -17.54
C LYS A 628 11.86 -36.26 -16.75
N GLN A 629 10.68 -36.48 -17.32
CA GLN A 629 9.73 -37.47 -16.83
C GLN A 629 10.10 -38.88 -17.33
N VAL A 630 10.11 -39.85 -16.41
CA VAL A 630 10.35 -41.27 -16.60
C VAL A 630 9.27 -42.02 -15.81
N GLY A 631 8.26 -42.54 -16.50
CA GLY A 631 7.04 -43.06 -15.85
C GLY A 631 6.33 -41.96 -15.03
N PRO A 632 5.92 -42.21 -13.77
CA PRO A 632 5.35 -41.19 -12.90
C PRO A 632 6.40 -40.22 -12.33
N TYR A 633 7.70 -40.49 -12.51
CA TYR A 633 8.77 -39.78 -11.80
C TYR A 633 9.45 -38.71 -12.65
N PHE A 634 9.59 -37.51 -12.10
CA PHE A 634 10.50 -36.49 -12.61
C PHE A 634 11.86 -36.59 -11.90
N VAL A 635 12.95 -36.64 -12.68
CA VAL A 635 14.32 -36.81 -12.20
C VAL A 635 15.13 -35.51 -12.27
N ASP A 636 15.97 -35.23 -11.26
CA ASP A 636 16.78 -33.99 -11.17
C ASP A 636 17.63 -33.76 -12.44
N GLY A 637 18.28 -34.83 -12.93
CA GLY A 637 19.08 -34.84 -14.15
C GLY A 637 18.88 -36.10 -15.00
N PHE A 638 18.98 -35.99 -16.31
CA PHE A 638 18.84 -37.11 -17.25
C PHE A 638 19.79 -36.98 -18.46
N ALA A 639 20.31 -38.10 -18.96
CA ALA A 639 21.01 -38.16 -20.24
C ALA A 639 20.89 -39.57 -20.84
N GLU A 640 21.13 -39.66 -22.14
CA GLU A 640 21.33 -40.94 -22.83
C GLU A 640 22.78 -40.97 -23.30
N ILE A 641 23.52 -42.01 -22.92
CA ILE A 641 24.95 -42.19 -23.22
C ILE A 641 25.10 -43.56 -23.86
N ASP A 642 25.60 -43.61 -25.09
CA ASP A 642 25.84 -44.86 -25.85
C ASP A 642 24.63 -45.83 -25.88
N GLY A 643 23.42 -45.27 -25.92
CA GLY A 643 22.14 -46.01 -25.92
C GLY A 643 21.64 -46.45 -24.54
N VAL A 644 22.31 -46.06 -23.46
CA VAL A 644 21.89 -46.30 -22.08
C VAL A 644 21.33 -45.03 -21.45
N ALA A 645 20.13 -45.11 -20.90
CA ALA A 645 19.50 -44.02 -20.17
C ALA A 645 20.07 -43.92 -18.73
N TYR A 646 20.45 -42.71 -18.33
CA TYR A 646 20.94 -42.37 -16.99
C TYR A 646 20.05 -41.30 -16.35
N ALA A 647 19.74 -41.49 -15.06
CA ALA A 647 19.09 -40.51 -14.20
C ALA A 647 20.01 -40.14 -13.03
N TRP A 648 20.21 -38.85 -12.82
CA TRP A 648 20.89 -38.30 -11.66
C TRP A 648 19.86 -37.75 -10.68
N GLU A 649 20.01 -38.09 -9.40
CA GLU A 649 19.04 -37.83 -8.33
C GLU A 649 19.75 -37.26 -7.10
N PHE A 650 19.25 -36.12 -6.59
CA PHE A 650 19.91 -35.41 -5.49
C PHE A 650 19.08 -35.43 -4.22
N LEU A 651 19.50 -36.25 -3.27
CA LEU A 651 18.73 -36.50 -2.06
C LEU A 651 19.11 -35.48 -0.98
N GLY A 652 18.32 -34.40 -0.92
CA GLY A 652 18.31 -33.45 0.21
C GLY A 652 18.02 -34.19 1.51
N CYS A 653 18.95 -34.18 2.47
CA CYS A 653 18.98 -35.17 3.56
C CYS A 653 17.72 -35.13 4.44
N PHE A 654 17.23 -33.92 4.71
CA PHE A 654 16.02 -33.66 5.52
C PHE A 654 14.72 -34.02 4.79
N TYR A 655 14.72 -34.05 3.46
CA TYR A 655 13.52 -34.29 2.64
C TYR A 655 13.36 -35.77 2.25
N HIS A 656 14.44 -36.55 2.31
CA HIS A 656 14.54 -37.94 1.82
C HIS A 656 15.06 -38.92 2.90
N GLY A 657 14.96 -38.54 4.19
CA GLY A 657 15.17 -39.48 5.30
C GLY A 657 16.59 -40.00 5.52
N CYS A 658 17.64 -39.23 5.18
CA CYS A 658 19.03 -39.72 5.19
C CYS A 658 19.45 -40.39 6.53
N PRO A 659 19.66 -41.73 6.59
CA PRO A 659 19.93 -42.44 7.85
C PRO A 659 21.24 -42.04 8.54
N SER A 660 22.19 -41.47 7.78
CA SER A 660 23.46 -40.94 8.30
C SER A 660 23.36 -39.51 8.88
N CYS A 661 22.19 -38.86 8.77
CA CYS A 661 21.99 -37.48 9.22
C CYS A 661 20.81 -37.33 10.21
N PHE A 662 19.87 -38.27 10.22
CA PHE A 662 18.68 -38.25 11.07
C PHE A 662 18.43 -39.64 11.65
N ASN A 663 17.92 -39.71 12.86
CA ASN A 663 17.46 -40.96 13.47
C ASN A 663 16.22 -41.47 12.68
N PRO A 664 16.20 -42.72 12.19
CA PRO A 664 15.08 -43.28 11.42
C PRO A 664 13.69 -43.03 12.04
N HIS A 665 13.58 -43.16 13.37
CA HIS A 665 12.33 -43.05 14.12
C HIS A 665 11.95 -41.60 14.53
N ASP A 666 12.80 -40.60 14.27
CA ASP A 666 12.43 -39.20 14.54
C ASP A 666 11.39 -38.72 13.52
N ILE A 667 10.35 -38.01 13.99
CA ILE A 667 9.32 -37.44 13.11
C ILE A 667 9.88 -36.20 12.41
N CYS A 668 9.88 -36.21 11.07
CA CYS A 668 10.25 -35.05 10.26
C CYS A 668 9.33 -33.85 10.57
N PRO A 669 9.83 -32.74 11.14
CA PRO A 669 8.99 -31.65 11.62
C PRO A 669 8.14 -30.95 10.53
N LEU A 670 8.57 -31.07 9.27
CA LEU A 670 7.88 -30.49 8.11
C LEU A 670 6.87 -31.45 7.47
N ARG A 671 7.15 -32.76 7.44
CA ARG A 671 6.30 -33.77 6.78
C ARG A 671 5.37 -34.53 7.72
N ARG A 672 5.61 -34.46 9.05
CA ARG A 672 4.84 -35.13 10.12
C ARG A 672 4.82 -36.66 10.07
N VAL A 673 5.73 -37.25 9.29
CA VAL A 673 6.02 -38.69 9.22
C VAL A 673 7.45 -38.99 9.70
N PRO A 674 7.78 -40.22 10.15
CA PRO A 674 9.15 -40.64 10.47
C PRO A 674 10.14 -40.43 9.32
N PHE A 675 11.43 -40.23 9.63
CA PHE A 675 12.45 -40.15 8.58
C PHE A 675 12.66 -41.48 7.84
N GLU A 676 12.43 -42.63 8.48
CA GLU A 676 12.50 -43.95 7.81
C GLU A 676 11.48 -44.12 6.68
N GLU A 677 10.29 -43.55 6.83
CA GLU A 677 9.25 -43.55 5.78
C GLU A 677 9.68 -42.70 4.57
N LEU A 678 10.27 -41.53 4.82
CA LEU A 678 10.84 -40.67 3.77
C LEU A 678 12.04 -41.32 3.07
N HIS A 679 12.79 -42.17 3.78
CA HIS A 679 13.89 -42.94 3.19
C HIS A 679 13.37 -44.06 2.29
N ALA A 680 12.43 -44.88 2.79
CA ALA A 680 11.85 -46.01 2.05
C ALA A 680 11.19 -45.55 0.74
N ALA A 681 10.38 -44.48 0.77
CA ALA A 681 9.78 -43.90 -0.44
C ALA A 681 10.82 -43.36 -1.45
N SER A 682 12.01 -42.96 -0.97
CA SER A 682 13.12 -42.53 -1.83
C SER A 682 13.84 -43.73 -2.46
N GLU A 683 14.05 -44.81 -1.71
CA GLU A 683 14.61 -46.06 -2.24
C GLU A 683 13.67 -46.74 -3.25
N GLU A 684 12.36 -46.80 -2.97
CA GLU A 684 11.35 -47.35 -3.87
C GLU A 684 11.39 -46.65 -5.23
N LYS A 685 11.43 -45.30 -5.24
CA LYS A 685 11.59 -44.51 -6.47
C LYS A 685 12.88 -44.89 -7.22
N MET A 686 14.01 -45.03 -6.52
CA MET A 686 15.29 -45.36 -7.15
C MET A 686 15.29 -46.79 -7.72
N GLN A 687 14.65 -47.73 -7.03
CA GLN A 687 14.50 -49.10 -7.47
C GLN A 687 13.59 -49.17 -8.70
N ALA A 688 12.44 -48.51 -8.68
CA ALA A 688 11.48 -48.49 -9.79
C ALA A 688 12.06 -47.87 -11.08
N LEU A 689 12.79 -46.74 -10.98
CA LEU A 689 13.52 -46.15 -12.12
C LEU A 689 14.45 -47.16 -12.80
N LYS A 690 15.09 -48.05 -12.02
CA LYS A 690 16.06 -49.03 -12.50
C LYS A 690 15.44 -50.34 -12.96
N SER A 691 14.46 -50.88 -12.24
CA SER A 691 13.86 -52.20 -12.50
C SER A 691 12.67 -52.16 -13.46
N VAL A 692 11.85 -51.10 -13.42
CA VAL A 692 10.64 -50.96 -14.25
C VAL A 692 10.93 -50.15 -15.51
N TYR A 693 11.68 -49.05 -15.38
CA TYR A 693 11.95 -48.12 -16.48
C TYR A 693 13.34 -48.29 -17.14
N GLY A 694 14.18 -49.20 -16.63
CA GLY A 694 15.48 -49.55 -17.22
C GLY A 694 16.56 -48.46 -17.15
N VAL A 695 16.34 -47.40 -16.36
CA VAL A 695 17.24 -46.24 -16.28
C VAL A 695 18.29 -46.45 -15.18
N GLN A 696 19.57 -46.25 -15.49
CA GLN A 696 20.63 -46.34 -14.49
C GLN A 696 20.62 -45.10 -13.59
N THR A 697 20.35 -45.31 -12.30
CA THR A 697 20.30 -44.25 -11.29
C THR A 697 21.68 -43.95 -10.71
N VAL A 698 22.02 -42.66 -10.60
CA VAL A 698 23.21 -42.13 -9.96
C VAL A 698 22.76 -41.15 -8.87
N VAL A 699 23.09 -41.44 -7.62
CA VAL A 699 22.58 -40.71 -6.45
C VAL A 699 23.69 -39.85 -5.82
N MET A 700 23.30 -38.71 -5.25
CA MET A 700 24.16 -37.86 -4.43
C MET A 700 23.36 -37.29 -3.25
N TRP A 701 23.79 -37.54 -2.02
CA TRP A 701 23.18 -36.94 -0.84
C TRP A 701 23.71 -35.52 -0.59
N GLU A 702 22.87 -34.68 0.01
CA GLU A 702 23.22 -33.29 0.33
C GLU A 702 24.41 -33.16 1.30
N HIS A 703 24.59 -34.13 2.20
CA HIS A 703 25.73 -34.17 3.11
C HIS A 703 27.04 -34.57 2.39
N GLU A 704 26.99 -35.55 1.48
CA GLU A 704 28.11 -35.95 0.62
C GLU A 704 28.57 -34.81 -0.28
N TRP A 705 27.63 -34.14 -0.95
CA TRP A 705 27.94 -32.94 -1.75
C TRP A 705 28.53 -31.84 -0.87
N SER A 706 28.09 -31.73 0.39
CA SER A 706 28.63 -30.75 1.34
C SER A 706 30.03 -31.10 1.84
N ALA A 707 30.37 -32.38 1.97
CA ALA A 707 31.75 -32.83 2.15
C ALA A 707 32.61 -32.56 0.90
N LEU A 708 32.11 -32.87 -0.30
CA LEU A 708 32.82 -32.65 -1.57
C LEU A 708 33.16 -31.17 -1.80
N LYS A 709 32.24 -30.25 -1.52
CA LYS A 709 32.50 -28.79 -1.53
C LYS A 709 33.65 -28.38 -0.60
N ASN A 710 33.79 -29.07 0.54
CA ASN A 710 34.80 -28.76 1.56
C ASN A 710 36.14 -29.47 1.33
N VAL A 711 36.19 -30.57 0.57
CA VAL A 711 37.41 -31.38 0.36
C VAL A 711 37.93 -31.33 -1.08
N HIS A 712 37.07 -31.47 -2.09
CA HIS A 712 37.51 -31.67 -3.47
C HIS A 712 37.95 -30.36 -4.15
N ALA A 713 39.26 -30.23 -4.41
CA ALA A 713 39.85 -29.02 -5.00
C ALA A 713 39.23 -28.62 -6.35
N GLY A 714 38.89 -29.59 -7.19
CA GLY A 714 38.19 -29.35 -8.46
C GLY A 714 36.79 -28.77 -8.29
N VAL A 715 36.04 -29.21 -7.26
CA VAL A 715 34.70 -28.67 -6.97
C VAL A 715 34.82 -27.25 -6.42
N LYS A 716 35.82 -26.95 -5.60
CA LYS A 716 36.10 -25.57 -5.13
C LYS A 716 36.45 -24.63 -6.29
N ALA A 717 37.31 -25.06 -7.21
CA ALA A 717 37.68 -24.27 -8.39
C ALA A 717 36.49 -24.07 -9.36
N PHE A 718 35.66 -25.10 -9.53
CA PHE A 718 34.39 -25.00 -10.23
C PHE A 718 33.47 -24.00 -9.54
N LEU A 719 33.12 -24.16 -8.26
CA LEU A 719 32.18 -23.27 -7.57
C LEU A 719 32.68 -21.82 -7.41
N GLY A 720 34.00 -21.61 -7.36
CA GLY A 720 34.60 -20.26 -7.43
C GLY A 720 34.48 -19.57 -8.80
N SER A 721 34.08 -20.30 -9.86
CA SER A 721 33.88 -19.80 -11.22
C SER A 721 32.47 -20.09 -11.78
N PHE A 722 31.68 -20.93 -11.11
CA PHE A 722 30.31 -21.30 -11.46
C PHE A 722 29.36 -20.17 -11.09
N LEU A 723 28.96 -19.41 -12.11
CA LEU A 723 27.78 -18.58 -12.06
C LEU A 723 26.61 -19.44 -12.60
N PRO A 724 25.79 -20.08 -11.74
CA PRO A 724 24.62 -20.78 -12.22
C PRO A 724 23.75 -19.80 -13.01
N PRO A 725 23.11 -20.24 -14.12
CA PRO A 725 22.17 -19.40 -14.84
C PRO A 725 20.96 -19.15 -13.93
N GLU A 726 20.99 -18.06 -13.16
CA GLU A 726 19.78 -17.53 -12.53
C GLU A 726 18.73 -17.37 -13.63
N PRO A 727 17.49 -17.89 -13.45
CA PRO A 727 16.46 -17.70 -14.45
C PRO A 727 16.12 -16.21 -14.68
N LEU A 728 15.38 -15.94 -15.74
CA LEU A 728 14.79 -14.63 -15.99
C LEU A 728 13.82 -14.29 -14.84
N CYS A 729 13.93 -13.05 -14.37
CA CYS A 729 13.02 -12.46 -13.42
C CYS A 729 12.30 -11.31 -14.14
N PRO A 730 11.01 -11.45 -14.49
CA PRO A 730 10.25 -10.42 -15.19
C PRO A 730 10.29 -9.04 -14.54
N ARG A 731 10.46 -8.99 -13.21
CA ARG A 731 10.58 -7.73 -12.45
C ARG A 731 11.89 -6.98 -12.75
N ASP A 732 12.93 -7.65 -13.21
CA ASP A 732 14.22 -7.02 -13.44
C ASP A 732 14.25 -6.19 -14.72
N ALA A 733 13.44 -6.56 -15.72
CA ALA A 733 13.14 -5.76 -16.91
C ALA A 733 12.38 -4.45 -16.61
N LEU A 734 11.76 -4.32 -15.43
CA LEU A 734 11.09 -3.07 -15.05
C LEU A 734 12.10 -2.05 -14.50
N PHE A 735 12.27 -0.95 -15.23
CA PHE A 735 13.07 0.20 -14.83
C PHE A 735 12.21 1.48 -14.79
N GLY A 736 12.67 2.52 -14.10
CA GLY A 736 11.96 3.80 -14.05
C GLY A 736 12.27 4.71 -15.25
N GLY A 737 11.80 5.96 -15.15
CA GLY A 737 12.19 7.04 -16.05
C GLY A 737 13.67 7.43 -15.93
N ARG A 738 14.18 8.15 -16.94
CA ARG A 738 15.57 8.58 -17.04
C ARG A 738 15.73 9.98 -16.43
N THR A 739 16.33 10.07 -15.24
CA THR A 739 16.58 11.35 -14.55
C THR A 739 18.07 11.62 -14.33
N SER A 740 18.61 12.71 -14.84
CA SER A 740 19.95 13.21 -14.51
C SER A 740 20.15 14.64 -15.00
N ALA A 741 20.94 15.44 -14.28
CA ALA A 741 21.66 16.53 -14.92
C ALA A 741 22.70 15.94 -15.89
N VAL A 742 22.93 16.61 -17.01
CA VAL A 742 24.01 16.35 -17.97
C VAL A 742 25.09 17.44 -17.82
N ARG A 743 24.69 18.66 -17.44
CA ARG A 743 25.58 19.71 -16.97
C ARG A 743 25.04 20.29 -15.66
N LEU A 744 25.91 20.55 -14.68
CA LEU A 744 25.52 21.01 -13.34
C LEU A 744 25.34 22.53 -13.25
N ARG A 745 26.02 23.30 -14.10
CA ARG A 745 25.98 24.76 -14.12
C ARG A 745 25.97 25.28 -15.56
N TYR A 746 25.07 26.20 -15.86
CA TYR A 746 25.02 26.91 -17.14
C TYR A 746 24.60 28.38 -16.96
N THR A 747 25.09 29.23 -17.85
CA THR A 747 24.64 30.61 -18.06
C THR A 747 24.56 30.82 -19.57
N ALA A 748 23.40 31.21 -20.08
CA ALA A 748 23.17 31.36 -21.51
C ALA A 748 23.90 32.59 -22.09
N GLY A 749 24.69 32.39 -23.15
CA GLY A 749 25.36 33.47 -23.87
C GLY A 749 24.36 34.45 -24.54
N PRO A 750 24.84 35.54 -25.18
CA PRO A 750 23.94 36.45 -25.91
C PRO A 750 23.23 35.77 -27.08
N ASN A 751 23.95 34.89 -27.79
CA ASN A 751 23.54 34.15 -29.00
C ASN A 751 23.05 32.73 -28.68
N GLU A 752 22.42 32.55 -27.51
CA GLU A 752 21.93 31.27 -27.02
C GLU A 752 20.57 31.40 -26.34
N THR A 753 19.68 30.44 -26.53
CA THR A 753 18.42 30.31 -25.79
C THR A 753 18.38 28.96 -25.09
N VAL A 754 17.99 28.94 -23.82
CA VAL A 754 17.85 27.70 -23.05
C VAL A 754 16.37 27.42 -22.84
N HIS A 755 15.92 26.28 -23.36
CA HIS A 755 14.53 25.85 -23.42
C HIS A 755 14.28 24.78 -22.36
N TYR A 756 13.07 24.75 -21.79
CA TYR A 756 12.58 23.66 -20.96
C TYR A 756 11.27 23.17 -21.60
N VAL A 757 11.29 21.92 -22.08
CA VAL A 757 10.14 21.26 -22.70
C VAL A 757 9.73 19.99 -21.92
N ASP A 758 8.46 19.64 -22.01
CA ASP A 758 7.87 18.41 -21.43
C ASP A 758 7.03 17.64 -22.47
N VAL A 759 7.03 16.31 -22.43
CA VAL A 759 6.26 15.47 -23.37
C VAL A 759 4.82 15.31 -22.89
N THR A 760 3.90 15.97 -23.60
CA THR A 760 2.45 16.01 -23.34
C THR A 760 1.88 14.61 -23.07
N SER A 761 1.66 14.28 -21.79
CA SER A 761 1.14 12.97 -21.36
C SER A 761 1.89 11.76 -21.95
N LEU A 762 3.23 11.72 -21.78
CA LEU A 762 4.13 10.65 -22.24
C LEU A 762 3.61 9.21 -22.06
N TYR A 763 3.08 8.86 -20.89
CA TYR A 763 2.61 7.49 -20.62
C TYR A 763 1.33 7.11 -21.40
N PRO A 764 0.25 7.92 -21.39
CA PRO A 764 -0.85 7.76 -22.34
C PRO A 764 -0.41 7.70 -23.81
N TYR A 765 0.54 8.54 -24.25
CA TYR A 765 1.04 8.52 -25.63
C TYR A 765 1.61 7.16 -26.01
N VAL A 766 2.51 6.58 -25.19
CA VAL A 766 3.11 5.29 -25.50
C VAL A 766 2.15 4.11 -25.32
N ASN A 767 1.07 4.28 -24.57
CA ASN A 767 -0.01 3.31 -24.48
C ASN A 767 -0.94 3.34 -25.72
N CYS A 768 -0.99 4.43 -26.50
CA CYS A 768 -1.74 4.49 -27.76
C CYS A 768 -0.94 4.08 -29.01
N ASN A 769 0.38 4.25 -29.01
CA ASN A 769 1.18 4.27 -30.24
C ASN A 769 2.12 3.06 -30.44
N PHE A 770 2.15 2.09 -29.51
CA PHE A 770 3.10 0.97 -29.56
C PHE A 770 2.46 -0.36 -29.16
N SER A 771 2.96 -1.45 -29.71
CA SER A 771 2.45 -2.80 -29.45
C SER A 771 2.81 -3.32 -28.05
N TYR A 772 1.87 -4.04 -27.42
CA TYR A 772 2.04 -4.71 -26.13
C TYR A 772 1.87 -6.23 -26.27
N PRO A 773 2.53 -7.03 -25.41
CA PRO A 773 2.39 -8.50 -25.41
C PRO A 773 0.98 -8.95 -25.01
N LEU A 774 0.47 -9.96 -25.71
CA LEU A 774 -0.78 -10.67 -25.40
C LEU A 774 -0.50 -12.15 -25.12
N GLY A 775 -1.39 -12.79 -24.37
CA GLY A 775 -1.23 -14.19 -23.96
C GLY A 775 -0.03 -14.41 -23.03
N HIS A 776 0.32 -15.68 -22.83
CA HIS A 776 1.48 -16.11 -22.05
C HIS A 776 2.72 -16.23 -22.94
N PRO A 777 3.94 -16.06 -22.41
CA PRO A 777 5.16 -16.14 -23.20
C PRO A 777 5.64 -17.58 -23.41
N THR A 778 6.16 -17.85 -24.61
CA THR A 778 7.01 -18.99 -24.93
C THR A 778 8.40 -18.77 -24.33
N ILE A 779 8.88 -19.71 -23.50
CA ILE A 779 10.16 -19.64 -22.80
C ILE A 779 11.26 -20.35 -23.61
N ILE A 780 12.39 -19.68 -23.83
CA ILE A 780 13.48 -20.16 -24.68
C ILE A 780 14.79 -20.10 -23.89
N HIS A 781 15.49 -21.25 -23.79
CA HIS A 781 16.74 -21.41 -23.01
C HIS A 781 17.98 -21.70 -23.87
N LYS A 782 17.81 -22.00 -25.16
CA LYS A 782 18.88 -22.39 -26.10
C LYS A 782 18.44 -22.13 -27.55
N ASP A 783 19.33 -22.43 -28.50
CA ASP A 783 19.11 -22.33 -29.94
C ASP A 783 18.56 -20.95 -30.35
N PHE A 784 19.12 -19.90 -29.74
CA PHE A 784 18.62 -18.54 -29.86
C PHE A 784 18.81 -17.98 -31.27
N ASP A 785 17.72 -17.42 -31.79
CA ASP A 785 17.67 -16.64 -33.02
C ASP A 785 18.23 -15.21 -32.78
N HIS A 786 18.32 -14.42 -33.85
CA HIS A 786 18.78 -13.04 -33.77
C HIS A 786 17.89 -12.21 -32.82
N PRO A 787 18.46 -11.39 -31.90
CA PRO A 787 17.70 -10.71 -30.84
C PRO A 787 16.50 -9.89 -31.31
N GLN A 788 16.56 -9.34 -32.53
CA GLN A 788 15.52 -8.50 -33.12
C GLN A 788 14.26 -9.28 -33.50
N ASN A 789 14.36 -10.59 -33.70
CA ASN A 789 13.24 -11.46 -34.05
C ASN A 789 12.34 -11.72 -32.82
N TYR A 790 12.84 -11.46 -31.61
CA TYR A 790 12.09 -11.64 -30.37
C TYR A 790 11.30 -10.40 -29.95
N PHE A 791 9.99 -10.58 -29.78
CA PHE A 791 9.13 -9.64 -29.07
C PHE A 791 8.90 -10.14 -27.63
N GLY A 792 9.34 -9.41 -26.61
CA GLY A 792 9.21 -9.83 -25.21
C GLY A 792 10.36 -9.38 -24.30
N PHE A 793 10.83 -10.27 -23.42
CA PHE A 793 11.96 -10.01 -22.51
C PHE A 793 13.18 -10.86 -22.89
N ILE A 794 14.37 -10.27 -22.80
CA ILE A 794 15.65 -10.91 -23.11
C ILE A 794 16.58 -10.78 -21.89
N LYS A 795 17.05 -11.90 -21.35
CA LYS A 795 18.17 -11.96 -20.39
C LYS A 795 19.46 -12.22 -21.16
N ALA A 796 20.41 -11.30 -21.08
CA ALA A 796 21.63 -11.37 -21.86
C ALA A 796 22.82 -10.67 -21.18
N THR A 797 24.01 -10.96 -21.69
CA THR A 797 25.22 -10.15 -21.53
C THR A 797 25.48 -9.40 -22.84
N ILE A 798 25.56 -8.07 -22.77
CA ILE A 798 25.68 -7.16 -23.90
C ILE A 798 26.86 -6.21 -23.68
N HIS A 799 27.67 -6.01 -24.71
CA HIS A 799 28.84 -5.13 -24.73
C HIS A 799 28.46 -3.74 -25.27
N PRO A 800 28.59 -2.67 -24.47
CA PRO A 800 28.31 -1.32 -24.95
C PRO A 800 29.40 -0.77 -25.89
N PRO A 801 29.05 0.13 -26.82
CA PRO A 801 30.03 0.91 -27.59
C PRO A 801 30.84 1.85 -26.68
N ARG A 802 31.89 2.47 -27.21
CA ARG A 802 32.57 3.62 -26.59
C ARG A 802 32.03 4.93 -27.18
N GLY A 803 32.26 6.06 -26.54
CA GLY A 803 31.91 7.39 -27.08
C GLY A 803 30.41 7.75 -27.16
N LEU A 804 29.49 6.84 -26.79
CA LEU A 804 28.05 7.09 -26.84
C LEU A 804 27.59 7.96 -25.64
N LEU A 805 27.29 9.24 -25.89
CA LEU A 805 26.95 10.24 -24.85
C LEU A 805 25.73 9.85 -24.00
N PHE A 806 24.77 9.16 -24.62
CA PHE A 806 23.56 8.65 -23.99
C PHE A 806 23.46 7.13 -24.18
N PRO A 807 23.84 6.32 -23.18
CA PRO A 807 23.68 4.86 -23.24
C PRO A 807 22.20 4.46 -23.24
N VAL A 808 21.79 3.55 -24.13
CA VAL A 808 20.38 3.10 -24.24
C VAL A 808 19.99 2.26 -23.03
N LEU A 809 20.71 1.17 -22.79
CA LEU A 809 20.28 0.15 -21.83
C LEU A 809 20.34 0.67 -20.37
N PRO A 810 19.23 0.55 -19.60
CA PRO A 810 19.23 0.82 -18.17
C PRO A 810 20.02 -0.25 -17.41
N TYR A 811 20.75 0.16 -16.37
CA TYR A 811 21.48 -0.74 -15.48
C TYR A 811 21.18 -0.42 -14.01
N LYS A 812 20.92 -1.46 -13.20
CA LYS A 812 20.82 -1.38 -11.74
C LYS A 812 22.16 -1.84 -11.17
N THR A 813 22.86 -0.98 -10.43
CA THR A 813 24.10 -1.41 -9.74
C THR A 813 23.80 -2.36 -8.58
N SER A 814 24.83 -3.02 -8.04
CA SER A 814 24.77 -3.84 -6.81
C SER A 814 24.06 -3.12 -5.65
N ARG A 815 24.25 -1.79 -5.55
CA ARG A 815 23.61 -0.90 -4.57
C ARG A 815 22.16 -0.51 -4.94
N GLY A 816 21.52 -1.26 -5.84
CA GLY A 816 20.13 -1.10 -6.28
C GLY A 816 19.87 0.14 -7.15
N LYS A 817 20.90 0.82 -7.64
CA LYS A 817 20.76 2.15 -8.22
C LYS A 817 20.67 2.13 -9.75
N LEU A 818 19.62 2.76 -10.29
CA LEU A 818 19.44 2.95 -11.72
C LEU A 818 20.39 4.03 -12.29
N VAL A 819 21.23 3.60 -13.24
CA VAL A 819 22.14 4.40 -14.07
C VAL A 819 22.05 3.96 -15.54
N PHE A 820 22.63 4.75 -16.45
CA PHE A 820 22.80 4.41 -17.87
C PHE A 820 24.30 4.51 -18.16
N THR A 821 24.92 3.41 -18.58
CA THR A 821 26.38 3.22 -18.53
C THR A 821 26.92 2.46 -19.74
N LEU A 822 28.18 2.70 -20.09
CA LEU A 822 28.98 1.97 -21.08
C LEU A 822 30.03 1.04 -20.44
N CYS A 823 30.08 0.98 -19.09
CA CYS A 823 30.93 0.06 -18.34
C CYS A 823 30.28 -0.31 -17.00
N ARG A 824 30.01 -1.60 -16.79
CA ARG A 824 29.57 -2.16 -15.51
C ARG A 824 30.53 -1.79 -14.37
N SER A 825 31.82 -2.13 -14.47
CA SER A 825 32.78 -1.89 -13.39
C SER A 825 32.91 -0.41 -13.00
N CYS A 826 32.94 0.52 -13.96
CA CYS A 826 32.96 1.95 -13.65
C CYS A 826 31.67 2.44 -12.97
N ALA A 827 30.51 1.86 -13.28
CA ALA A 827 29.26 2.20 -12.61
C ALA A 827 29.19 1.65 -11.18
N GLU A 828 29.69 0.43 -10.95
CA GLU A 828 29.74 -0.19 -9.62
C GLU A 828 30.62 0.58 -8.64
N ILE A 829 31.84 0.93 -9.05
CA ILE A 829 32.78 1.69 -8.21
C ILE A 829 32.45 3.20 -8.16
N ASN A 830 31.48 3.68 -8.94
CA ASN A 830 31.19 5.11 -9.15
C ASN A 830 32.44 5.87 -9.61
N ASN A 831 32.99 5.49 -10.77
CA ASN A 831 34.29 5.99 -11.22
C ASN A 831 34.25 7.45 -11.66
N GLN A 832 34.66 8.34 -10.76
CA GLN A 832 34.87 9.76 -11.06
C GLN A 832 36.30 10.04 -11.57
N THR A 833 37.26 9.15 -11.28
CA THR A 833 38.69 9.34 -11.55
C THR A 833 39.14 8.69 -12.87
N GLY A 834 39.67 9.51 -13.78
CA GLY A 834 40.31 9.05 -15.02
C GLY A 834 39.38 8.41 -16.09
N PRO A 835 39.94 8.08 -17.27
CA PRO A 835 39.23 7.41 -18.36
C PRO A 835 39.03 5.89 -18.12
N CYS A 836 38.08 5.28 -18.82
CA CYS A 836 37.76 3.86 -18.67
C CYS A 836 38.79 2.92 -19.33
N ARG A 837 39.70 2.38 -18.51
CA ARG A 837 40.71 1.37 -18.91
C ARG A 837 40.24 -0.09 -18.82
N HIS A 838 38.97 -0.33 -18.51
CA HIS A 838 38.41 -1.69 -18.42
C HIS A 838 38.31 -2.38 -19.80
N ASP A 839 38.52 -3.69 -19.82
CA ASP A 839 38.35 -4.56 -20.99
C ASP A 839 36.86 -4.79 -21.33
N GLU A 840 36.57 -5.48 -22.44
CA GLU A 840 35.18 -5.71 -22.84
C GLU A 840 34.38 -6.58 -21.85
N ARG A 841 35.03 -7.47 -21.08
CA ARG A 841 34.39 -8.35 -20.09
C ARG A 841 34.03 -7.60 -18.79
N ALA A 842 34.87 -6.69 -18.34
CA ALA A 842 34.56 -5.78 -17.22
C ALA A 842 33.59 -4.67 -17.63
N ARG A 843 33.60 -4.23 -18.90
CA ARG A 843 32.62 -3.27 -19.44
C ARG A 843 31.22 -3.86 -19.62
N ALA A 844 31.11 -5.12 -20.05
CA ALA A 844 29.83 -5.77 -20.39
C ALA A 844 28.77 -5.63 -19.30
N LEU A 845 27.53 -5.40 -19.73
CA LEU A 845 26.35 -5.35 -18.89
C LEU A 845 25.64 -6.70 -18.96
N THR A 846 25.27 -7.27 -17.82
CA THR A 846 24.38 -8.44 -17.75
C THR A 846 23.08 -8.01 -17.07
N GLY A 847 21.94 -8.39 -17.62
CA GLY A 847 20.64 -7.96 -17.14
C GLY A 847 19.47 -8.59 -17.90
N VAL A 848 18.26 -8.14 -17.57
CA VAL A 848 17.03 -8.43 -18.31
C VAL A 848 16.49 -7.11 -18.86
N TRP A 849 16.13 -7.08 -20.15
CA TRP A 849 15.59 -5.90 -20.82
C TRP A 849 14.37 -6.27 -21.66
N VAL A 850 13.53 -5.27 -21.97
CA VAL A 850 12.47 -5.40 -22.97
C VAL A 850 13.12 -5.40 -24.36
N SER A 851 12.70 -6.27 -25.27
CA SER A 851 13.37 -6.45 -26.56
C SER A 851 13.44 -5.16 -27.39
N VAL A 852 12.48 -4.26 -27.27
CA VAL A 852 12.51 -2.93 -27.93
C VAL A 852 13.67 -2.04 -27.48
N GLU A 853 14.13 -2.14 -26.23
CA GLU A 853 15.35 -1.44 -25.77
C GLU A 853 16.62 -2.16 -26.23
N VAL A 854 16.57 -3.48 -26.40
CA VAL A 854 17.68 -4.25 -26.98
C VAL A 854 17.85 -3.87 -28.46
N ASN A 855 16.77 -3.80 -29.23
CA ASN A 855 16.79 -3.42 -30.65
C ASN A 855 17.41 -2.03 -30.83
N LYS A 856 16.94 -1.03 -30.08
CA LYS A 856 17.54 0.32 -30.12
C LYS A 856 18.99 0.35 -29.66
N ALA A 857 19.40 -0.52 -28.73
CA ALA A 857 20.79 -0.64 -28.33
C ALA A 857 21.66 -1.20 -29.48
N LEU A 858 21.19 -2.20 -30.22
CA LEU A 858 21.91 -2.76 -31.37
C LEU A 858 22.06 -1.73 -32.50
N GLU A 859 21.00 -0.95 -32.79
CA GLU A 859 21.05 0.16 -33.75
C GLU A 859 22.20 1.15 -33.46
N VAL A 860 22.44 1.49 -32.19
CA VAL A 860 23.51 2.42 -31.78
C VAL A 860 24.83 1.73 -31.42
N GLY A 861 25.06 0.51 -31.92
CA GLY A 861 26.36 -0.17 -31.87
C GLY A 861 26.68 -0.97 -30.61
N TYR A 862 25.68 -1.34 -29.81
CA TYR A 862 25.87 -2.41 -28.81
C TYR A 862 26.02 -3.76 -29.51
N ARG A 863 26.78 -4.70 -28.91
CA ARG A 863 26.93 -6.07 -29.41
C ARG A 863 26.47 -7.08 -28.36
N VAL A 864 25.65 -8.06 -28.73
CA VAL A 864 25.32 -9.18 -27.81
C VAL A 864 26.55 -10.07 -27.65
N GLY A 865 26.90 -10.38 -26.39
CA GLY A 865 27.98 -11.32 -26.06
C GLY A 865 27.48 -12.73 -25.76
N LYS A 866 26.36 -12.84 -25.02
CA LYS A 866 25.65 -14.11 -24.78
C LYS A 866 24.18 -13.84 -24.45
N ILE A 867 23.26 -14.53 -25.11
CA ILE A 867 21.87 -14.66 -24.66
C ILE A 867 21.82 -15.79 -23.61
N ILE A 868 21.04 -15.59 -22.54
CA ILE A 868 20.93 -16.50 -21.41
C ILE A 868 19.53 -17.14 -21.38
N GLU A 869 18.49 -16.34 -21.61
CA GLU A 869 17.09 -16.77 -21.60
C GLU A 869 16.23 -15.72 -22.32
N VAL A 870 15.21 -16.15 -23.05
CA VAL A 870 14.25 -15.27 -23.74
C VAL A 870 12.83 -15.69 -23.41
N TRP A 871 11.98 -14.72 -23.12
CA TRP A 871 10.53 -14.90 -22.97
C TRP A 871 9.85 -14.19 -24.14
N HIS A 872 9.46 -14.96 -25.16
CA HIS A 872 8.86 -14.44 -26.38
C HIS A 872 7.33 -14.46 -26.29
N PHE A 873 6.67 -13.41 -26.77
CA PHE A 873 5.22 -13.38 -26.97
C PHE A 873 4.93 -13.36 -28.47
N ASP A 874 4.41 -14.47 -28.97
CA ASP A 874 4.00 -14.66 -30.37
C ASP A 874 2.81 -13.73 -30.75
N ARG A 875 1.99 -13.33 -29.76
CA ARG A 875 0.85 -12.43 -29.92
C ARG A 875 1.13 -11.05 -29.33
N ARG A 876 0.71 -10.00 -30.05
CA ARG A 876 0.82 -8.60 -29.63
C ARG A 876 -0.38 -7.77 -30.10
N SER A 877 -0.62 -6.61 -29.50
CA SER A 877 -1.61 -5.62 -29.94
C SER A 877 -1.13 -4.20 -29.66
N ASP A 878 -1.25 -3.33 -30.67
CA ASP A 878 -1.12 -1.86 -30.63
C ASP A 878 -2.34 -1.15 -30.03
N SER A 879 -3.47 -1.84 -30.00
CA SER A 879 -4.83 -1.30 -29.83
C SER A 879 -5.43 -1.56 -28.44
N ILE A 880 -4.83 -2.47 -27.65
CA ILE A 880 -5.35 -2.94 -26.36
C ILE A 880 -5.59 -1.85 -25.29
N PHE A 881 -4.95 -0.68 -25.41
CA PHE A 881 -5.23 0.49 -24.56
C PHE A 881 -5.81 1.70 -25.30
N VAL A 882 -5.88 1.65 -26.64
CA VAL A 882 -6.32 2.78 -27.48
C VAL A 882 -7.74 3.22 -27.12
N GLY A 883 -8.68 2.28 -26.99
CA GLY A 883 -10.07 2.59 -26.58
C GLY A 883 -10.15 3.34 -25.24
N TYR A 884 -9.45 2.83 -24.21
CA TYR A 884 -9.39 3.47 -22.89
C TYR A 884 -8.82 4.89 -22.97
N MET A 885 -7.67 5.04 -23.65
CA MET A 885 -7.00 6.32 -23.76
C MET A 885 -7.80 7.33 -24.60
N HIS A 886 -8.42 6.90 -25.70
CA HIS A 886 -9.23 7.77 -26.55
C HIS A 886 -10.49 8.26 -25.83
N THR A 887 -11.17 7.41 -25.03
CA THR A 887 -12.30 7.84 -24.18
C THR A 887 -11.90 8.96 -23.22
N PHE A 888 -10.83 8.78 -22.45
CA PHE A 888 -10.43 9.79 -21.46
C PHE A 888 -9.66 10.98 -22.08
N LEU A 889 -9.04 10.83 -23.25
CA LEU A 889 -8.48 11.94 -24.01
C LEU A 889 -9.60 12.84 -24.56
N LYS A 890 -10.62 12.24 -25.18
CA LYS A 890 -11.84 12.94 -25.63
C LYS A 890 -12.50 13.69 -24.49
N GLY A 891 -12.81 12.99 -23.39
CA GLY A 891 -13.44 13.59 -22.20
C GLY A 891 -12.60 14.71 -21.57
N LYS A 892 -11.26 14.56 -21.50
CA LYS A 892 -10.33 15.60 -21.03
C LYS A 892 -10.36 16.84 -21.93
N GLN A 893 -10.42 16.63 -23.25
CA GLN A 893 -10.29 17.70 -24.23
C GLN A 893 -11.59 18.47 -24.39
N GLU A 894 -12.73 17.78 -24.56
CA GLU A 894 -14.08 18.36 -24.54
C GLU A 894 -14.28 19.28 -23.32
N ALA A 895 -13.97 18.76 -22.13
CA ALA A 895 -14.08 19.47 -20.86
C ALA A 895 -13.09 20.64 -20.67
N SER A 896 -12.30 20.97 -21.68
CA SER A 896 -11.46 22.17 -21.72
C SER A 896 -12.19 23.39 -22.28
N GLY A 897 -13.33 23.19 -22.95
CA GLY A 897 -13.85 24.15 -23.92
C GLY A 897 -13.03 24.20 -25.20
N TYR A 898 -13.41 25.12 -26.10
CA TYR A 898 -12.64 25.45 -27.29
C TYR A 898 -11.37 26.25 -26.92
N PRO A 899 -10.28 26.14 -27.69
CA PRO A 899 -9.08 26.96 -27.47
C PRO A 899 -9.36 28.43 -27.84
N PRO A 900 -8.59 29.42 -27.31
CA PRO A 900 -8.88 30.84 -27.49
C PRO A 900 -8.96 31.32 -28.94
N GLU A 901 -8.24 30.66 -29.85
CA GLU A 901 -8.24 30.93 -31.30
C GLU A 901 -9.46 30.38 -32.06
N ALA A 902 -10.31 29.56 -31.43
CA ALA A 902 -11.51 28.96 -32.05
C ALA A 902 -12.78 29.79 -31.76
N THR A 903 -12.74 31.06 -32.18
CA THR A 903 -13.78 32.06 -31.88
C THR A 903 -15.12 31.80 -32.56
N ASP A 904 -15.09 31.29 -33.79
CA ASP A 904 -16.19 31.23 -34.76
C ASP A 904 -16.46 29.79 -35.25
N GLN A 905 -17.48 29.60 -36.10
CA GLN A 905 -17.86 28.26 -36.56
C GLN A 905 -16.78 27.57 -37.39
N GLU A 906 -16.09 28.29 -38.29
CA GLU A 906 -15.08 27.69 -39.17
C GLU A 906 -13.84 27.28 -38.36
N SER A 907 -13.37 28.14 -37.45
CA SER A 907 -12.23 27.84 -36.57
C SER A 907 -12.53 26.74 -35.55
N ARG A 908 -13.78 26.64 -35.05
CA ARG A 908 -14.22 25.51 -34.19
C ARG A 908 -14.30 24.19 -34.94
N GLU A 909 -14.90 24.17 -36.12
CA GLU A 909 -14.90 22.97 -36.96
C GLU A 909 -13.49 22.57 -37.38
N LYS A 910 -12.63 23.54 -37.73
CA LYS A 910 -11.22 23.30 -38.03
C LYS A 910 -10.51 22.67 -36.83
N TYR A 911 -10.73 23.16 -35.61
CA TYR A 911 -10.20 22.55 -34.39
C TYR A 911 -10.65 21.09 -34.21
N ILE A 912 -11.93 20.77 -34.46
CA ILE A 912 -12.44 19.39 -34.40
C ILE A 912 -11.79 18.50 -35.48
N ARG A 913 -11.74 18.98 -36.73
CA ARG A 913 -11.10 18.29 -37.88
C ARG A 913 -9.62 18.04 -37.63
N ASP A 914 -8.89 19.06 -37.16
CA ASP A 914 -7.47 18.99 -36.85
C ASP A 914 -7.21 18.00 -35.70
N TYR A 915 -8.06 17.97 -34.67
CA TYR A 915 -7.92 17.02 -33.56
C TYR A 915 -8.22 15.58 -33.99
N GLU A 916 -9.24 15.36 -34.82
CA GLU A 916 -9.52 14.04 -35.41
C GLU A 916 -8.34 13.56 -36.27
N LEU A 917 -7.79 14.43 -37.12
CA LEU A 917 -6.63 14.15 -37.97
C LEU A 917 -5.34 13.83 -37.19
N HIS A 918 -5.03 14.59 -36.13
CA HIS A 918 -3.77 14.44 -35.39
C HIS A 918 -3.85 13.41 -34.24
N GLN A 919 -5.04 12.98 -33.82
CA GLN A 919 -5.22 12.10 -32.65
C GLN A 919 -6.07 10.86 -32.90
N GLY A 920 -6.78 10.74 -34.03
CA GLY A 920 -7.75 9.66 -34.23
C GLY A 920 -8.93 9.74 -33.25
N VAL A 921 -9.25 10.95 -32.77
CA VAL A 921 -10.31 11.22 -31.80
C VAL A 921 -11.20 12.34 -32.31
N ARG A 922 -12.39 12.00 -32.79
CA ARG A 922 -13.42 12.99 -33.13
C ARG A 922 -14.04 13.56 -31.86
N LEU A 923 -13.81 14.84 -31.59
CA LEU A 923 -14.49 15.57 -30.53
C LEU A 923 -15.98 15.77 -30.88
N ASP A 924 -16.83 15.86 -29.86
CA ASP A 924 -18.28 16.02 -30.01
C ASP A 924 -18.65 17.49 -29.76
N ALA A 925 -19.07 18.20 -30.82
CA ALA A 925 -19.20 19.67 -30.81
C ALA A 925 -20.12 20.18 -29.69
N ASP A 926 -21.21 19.47 -29.42
CA ASP A 926 -22.22 19.79 -28.41
C ASP A 926 -21.77 19.48 -26.97
N LYS A 927 -20.56 18.90 -26.80
CA LYS A 927 -19.96 18.53 -25.51
C LYS A 927 -18.66 19.28 -25.21
N ILE A 928 -18.24 20.20 -26.08
CA ILE A 928 -17.05 21.04 -25.88
C ILE A 928 -17.43 22.25 -25.01
N GLU A 929 -17.29 22.08 -23.70
CA GLU A 929 -17.60 23.08 -22.66
C GLU A 929 -16.51 23.09 -21.57
N VAL A 930 -16.40 24.19 -20.82
CA VAL A 930 -15.43 24.28 -19.71
C VAL A 930 -16.00 23.56 -18.48
N ASN A 931 -15.58 22.32 -18.26
CA ASN A 931 -16.08 21.48 -17.17
C ASN A 931 -14.91 20.97 -16.30
N PRO A 932 -14.55 21.69 -15.21
CA PRO A 932 -13.37 21.36 -14.42
C PRO A 932 -13.42 19.95 -13.80
N ALA A 933 -14.59 19.50 -13.32
CA ALA A 933 -14.77 18.17 -12.75
C ALA A 933 -14.53 17.06 -13.78
N LYS A 934 -15.19 17.09 -14.96
CA LYS A 934 -15.00 16.14 -16.06
C LYS A 934 -13.54 16.13 -16.53
N ARG A 935 -12.93 17.30 -16.68
CA ARG A 935 -11.51 17.45 -17.05
C ARG A 935 -10.57 16.83 -16.02
N GLN A 936 -10.83 17.01 -14.73
CA GLN A 936 -10.02 16.46 -13.65
C GLN A 936 -10.19 14.94 -13.52
N VAL A 937 -11.41 14.40 -13.65
CA VAL A 937 -11.68 12.95 -13.70
C VAL A 937 -10.94 12.30 -14.88
N ALA A 938 -11.10 12.85 -16.09
CA ALA A 938 -10.47 12.32 -17.29
C ALA A 938 -8.92 12.37 -17.21
N LYS A 939 -8.36 13.48 -16.71
CA LYS A 939 -6.91 13.61 -16.45
C LYS A 939 -6.41 12.60 -15.41
N LEU A 940 -7.19 12.32 -14.37
CA LEU A 940 -6.86 11.31 -13.37
C LEU A 940 -6.85 9.90 -13.97
N CYS A 941 -7.81 9.55 -14.83
CA CYS A 941 -7.84 8.25 -15.53
C CYS A 941 -6.60 8.02 -16.40
N LEU A 942 -6.28 8.97 -17.29
CA LEU A 942 -5.09 8.91 -18.15
C LEU A 942 -3.79 8.72 -17.33
N ASN A 943 -3.61 9.50 -16.26
CA ASN A 943 -2.35 9.51 -15.51
C ASN A 943 -2.21 8.38 -14.47
N SER A 944 -3.32 7.85 -13.94
CA SER A 944 -3.29 6.89 -12.81
C SER A 944 -3.31 5.43 -13.22
N PHE A 945 -3.64 5.13 -14.48
CA PHE A 945 -3.90 3.77 -14.97
C PHE A 945 -2.67 2.84 -14.95
N TRP A 946 -1.65 3.13 -15.77
CA TRP A 946 -0.58 2.16 -16.08
C TRP A 946 0.21 1.71 -14.84
N GLY A 947 0.39 2.60 -13.85
CA GLY A 947 1.18 2.34 -12.65
C GLY A 947 0.63 1.19 -11.79
N LYS A 948 -0.67 0.86 -11.93
CA LYS A 948 -1.29 -0.27 -11.24
C LYS A 948 -0.72 -1.62 -11.72
N PHE A 949 -0.45 -1.77 -13.01
CA PHE A 949 0.22 -2.97 -13.57
C PHE A 949 1.61 -3.20 -12.95
N ALA A 950 2.29 -2.13 -12.52
CA ALA A 950 3.60 -2.21 -11.89
C ALA A 950 3.58 -2.69 -10.42
N GLN A 951 2.41 -2.92 -9.81
CA GLN A 951 2.29 -3.37 -8.41
C GLN A 951 2.99 -4.74 -8.20
N ARG A 952 3.64 -4.93 -7.04
CA ARG A 952 4.22 -6.22 -6.62
C ARG A 952 3.13 -7.08 -5.97
N SER A 953 3.13 -8.39 -6.23
CA SER A 953 2.19 -9.32 -5.56
C SER A 953 2.53 -9.49 -4.08
N ASN A 954 3.80 -9.78 -3.76
CA ASN A 954 4.28 -9.97 -2.39
C ASN A 954 4.71 -8.63 -1.74
N LEU A 955 3.73 -7.77 -1.41
CA LEU A 955 3.95 -6.57 -0.59
C LEU A 955 3.84 -6.92 0.90
N PRO A 956 4.54 -6.19 1.80
CA PRO A 956 4.28 -6.28 3.24
C PRO A 956 2.83 -5.93 3.58
N GLN A 957 2.14 -6.86 4.23
CA GLN A 957 0.81 -6.66 4.80
C GLN A 957 0.92 -6.20 6.26
N THR A 958 -0.20 -5.88 6.89
CA THR A 958 -0.29 -5.70 8.34
C THR A 958 -1.59 -6.30 8.82
N THR A 959 -1.50 -7.17 9.83
CA THR A 959 -2.63 -7.89 10.42
C THR A 959 -2.69 -7.54 11.91
N LEU A 960 -3.90 -7.34 12.43
CA LEU A 960 -4.15 -7.33 13.88
C LEU A 960 -4.50 -8.75 14.30
N VAL A 961 -3.97 -9.20 15.43
CA VAL A 961 -4.10 -10.55 15.95
C VAL A 961 -4.33 -10.46 17.45
N SER A 962 -5.45 -11.02 17.93
CA SER A 962 -5.74 -11.15 19.36
C SER A 962 -5.66 -12.60 19.87
N ASP A 963 -5.66 -13.58 18.98
CA ASP A 963 -5.47 -14.99 19.31
C ASP A 963 -3.97 -15.36 19.39
N PRO A 964 -3.51 -15.99 20.50
CA PRO A 964 -2.17 -16.53 20.61
C PRO A 964 -1.82 -17.59 19.55
N GLU A 965 -2.74 -18.45 19.11
CA GLU A 965 -2.41 -19.47 18.09
C GLU A 965 -2.10 -18.80 16.75
N ASP A 966 -2.90 -17.82 16.33
CA ASP A 966 -2.63 -17.02 15.14
C ASP A 966 -1.30 -16.26 15.22
N PHE A 967 -0.94 -15.74 16.40
CA PHE A 967 0.36 -15.11 16.62
C PHE A 967 1.52 -16.11 16.42
N LEU A 968 1.41 -17.30 17.02
CA LEU A 968 2.38 -18.39 16.84
C LEU A 968 2.44 -18.86 15.38
N ARG A 969 1.31 -18.93 14.68
CA ARG A 969 1.19 -19.25 13.25
C ARG A 969 1.96 -18.25 12.38
N PHE A 970 1.88 -16.95 12.65
CA PHE A 970 2.70 -15.95 11.96
C PHE A 970 4.19 -16.06 12.26
N MET A 971 4.57 -16.39 13.50
CA MET A 971 5.96 -16.41 13.94
C MET A 971 6.73 -17.69 13.55
N PHE A 972 6.07 -18.85 13.55
CA PHE A 972 6.76 -20.15 13.52
C PHE A 972 6.40 -21.09 12.36
N SER A 973 5.33 -20.82 11.58
CA SER A 973 4.92 -21.68 10.45
C SER A 973 5.93 -21.75 9.28
N GLY A 974 6.89 -20.82 9.21
CA GLY A 974 7.82 -20.69 8.08
C GLY A 974 7.20 -20.21 6.76
N GLN A 975 5.86 -20.09 6.69
CA GLN A 975 5.12 -19.52 5.55
C GLN A 975 5.32 -18.01 5.44
N TYR A 976 5.46 -17.35 6.60
CA TYR A 976 5.52 -15.90 6.72
C TYR A 976 6.93 -15.42 7.04
N ASN A 977 7.27 -14.25 6.50
CA ASN A 977 8.50 -13.53 6.79
C ASN A 977 8.13 -12.25 7.55
N VAL A 978 7.91 -12.39 8.86
CA VAL A 978 7.60 -11.30 9.77
C VAL A 978 8.75 -10.29 9.76
N LYS A 979 8.41 -9.03 9.48
CA LYS A 979 9.35 -7.90 9.45
C LYS A 979 9.41 -7.15 10.76
N TYR A 980 8.30 -7.15 11.48
CA TYR A 980 8.07 -6.40 12.70
C TYR A 980 6.76 -6.86 13.33
N PHE A 981 6.68 -6.87 14.65
CA PHE A 981 5.42 -6.95 15.38
C PHE A 981 5.45 -6.02 16.61
N ASN A 982 4.29 -5.67 17.14
CA ASN A 982 4.15 -4.88 18.36
C ASN A 982 2.82 -5.20 19.06
N PHE A 983 2.83 -5.41 20.37
CA PHE A 983 1.58 -5.39 21.16
C PHE A 983 1.08 -3.95 21.25
N LEU A 984 -0.18 -3.74 20.89
CA LEU A 984 -0.85 -2.43 20.95
C LEU A 984 -1.50 -2.21 22.32
N ASN A 985 -2.08 -3.28 22.84
CA ASN A 985 -2.55 -3.46 24.22
C ASN A 985 -2.33 -4.94 24.61
N ASP A 986 -2.72 -5.31 25.83
CA ASP A 986 -2.47 -6.66 26.39
C ASP A 986 -3.24 -7.78 25.65
N LYS A 987 -4.18 -7.45 24.77
CA LYS A 987 -5.04 -8.38 24.02
C LYS A 987 -4.81 -8.36 22.51
N THR A 988 -3.95 -7.48 21.97
CA THR A 988 -3.86 -7.27 20.51
C THR A 988 -2.44 -6.98 20.04
N ALA A 989 -1.91 -7.86 19.20
CA ALA A 989 -0.65 -7.69 18.47
C ALA A 989 -0.90 -7.18 17.03
N MET A 990 -0.14 -6.18 16.60
CA MET A 990 0.00 -5.82 15.19
C MET A 990 1.22 -6.51 14.60
N ILE A 991 1.04 -7.31 13.55
CA ILE A 991 2.11 -8.04 12.85
C ILE A 991 2.27 -7.49 11.43
N GLN A 992 3.48 -7.05 11.07
CA GLN A 992 3.85 -6.71 9.69
C GLN A 992 4.63 -7.86 9.07
N TRP A 993 4.06 -8.50 8.04
CA TRP A 993 4.59 -9.72 7.42
C TRP A 993 4.54 -9.63 5.89
N ASN A 994 5.30 -10.49 5.22
CA ASN A 994 5.10 -10.79 3.80
C ASN A 994 5.38 -12.29 3.57
N TYR A 995 4.86 -12.91 2.51
CA TYR A 995 5.09 -14.34 2.28
C TYR A 995 6.58 -14.66 2.16
N HIS A 996 7.01 -15.78 2.73
CA HIS A 996 8.39 -16.22 2.66
C HIS A 996 8.80 -16.59 1.23
N LYS A 997 10.09 -16.51 0.91
CA LYS A 997 10.62 -16.71 -0.47
C LYS A 997 10.37 -18.11 -1.04
N ARG A 998 10.02 -19.08 -0.19
CA ARG A 998 9.70 -20.47 -0.57
C ARG A 998 8.21 -20.68 -0.91
N CYS A 999 7.35 -19.71 -0.62
CA CYS A 999 5.91 -19.82 -0.83
C CYS A 999 5.53 -19.23 -2.20
N VAL A 1000 4.67 -19.94 -2.94
CA VAL A 1000 3.97 -19.36 -4.08
C VAL A 1000 2.99 -18.31 -3.54
N VAL A 1001 3.05 -17.10 -4.08
CA VAL A 1001 2.20 -15.99 -3.65
C VAL A 1001 1.04 -15.87 -4.63
N PRO A 1002 -0.22 -15.72 -4.19
CA PRO A 1002 -1.35 -15.59 -5.11
C PRO A 1002 -1.14 -14.49 -6.17
N PRO A 1003 -1.49 -14.74 -7.44
CA PRO A 1003 -1.38 -13.71 -8.48
C PRO A 1003 -2.32 -12.55 -8.19
N GLY A 1004 -1.87 -11.32 -8.45
CA GLY A 1004 -2.73 -10.16 -8.27
C GLY A 1004 -3.67 -9.99 -9.47
N ARG A 1005 -4.99 -9.89 -9.20
CA ARG A 1005 -6.05 -9.67 -10.23
C ARG A 1005 -5.89 -8.40 -11.09
N ALA A 1006 -4.83 -7.61 -10.89
CA ALA A 1006 -4.64 -6.27 -11.43
C ALA A 1006 -3.17 -5.88 -11.68
N ASN A 1007 -2.20 -6.81 -11.56
CA ASN A 1007 -0.79 -6.51 -11.85
C ASN A 1007 -0.25 -7.32 -13.05
N ASN A 1008 0.43 -6.64 -13.97
CA ASN A 1008 1.06 -7.26 -15.13
C ASN A 1008 2.43 -6.61 -15.36
N VAL A 1009 3.48 -7.37 -15.02
CA VAL A 1009 4.87 -6.90 -15.11
C VAL A 1009 5.35 -6.70 -16.54
N PHE A 1010 4.79 -7.42 -17.52
CA PHE A 1010 5.11 -7.28 -18.93
C PHE A 1010 4.65 -5.91 -19.44
N ILE A 1011 3.36 -5.60 -19.28
CA ILE A 1011 2.77 -4.30 -19.65
C ILE A 1011 3.53 -3.15 -18.97
N ALA A 1012 3.77 -3.24 -17.66
CA ALA A 1012 4.50 -2.21 -16.93
C ALA A 1012 5.93 -1.98 -17.47
N ALA A 1013 6.65 -3.04 -17.84
CA ALA A 1013 7.99 -2.91 -18.39
C ALA A 1013 7.94 -2.26 -19.79
N PHE A 1014 7.07 -2.76 -20.68
CA PHE A 1014 6.88 -2.21 -22.04
C PHE A 1014 6.50 -0.72 -22.01
N THR A 1015 5.51 -0.30 -21.21
CA THR A 1015 5.14 1.12 -21.05
C THR A 1015 6.35 1.98 -20.63
N THR A 1016 7.15 1.52 -19.67
CA THR A 1016 8.34 2.30 -19.25
C THR A 1016 9.48 2.26 -20.28
N ALA A 1017 9.61 1.19 -21.06
CA ALA A 1017 10.59 1.06 -22.13
C ALA A 1017 10.29 2.04 -23.27
N TYR A 1018 9.05 2.05 -23.78
CA TYR A 1018 8.63 3.02 -24.79
C TYR A 1018 8.74 4.47 -24.30
N ALA A 1019 8.40 4.74 -23.04
CA ALA A 1019 8.58 6.07 -22.44
C ALA A 1019 10.05 6.52 -22.43
N ARG A 1020 10.98 5.61 -22.07
CA ARG A 1020 12.44 5.87 -22.15
C ARG A 1020 12.90 6.10 -23.59
N LEU A 1021 12.40 5.34 -24.55
CA LEU A 1021 12.78 5.44 -25.97
C LEU A 1021 12.25 6.73 -26.63
N LYS A 1022 11.03 7.18 -26.30
CA LYS A 1022 10.48 8.47 -26.75
C LYS A 1022 11.29 9.67 -26.21
N LEU A 1023 11.73 9.64 -24.95
CA LEU A 1023 12.69 10.63 -24.46
C LEU A 1023 14.05 10.49 -25.17
N TYR A 1024 14.52 9.26 -25.42
CA TYR A 1024 15.78 9.00 -26.10
C TYR A 1024 15.85 9.63 -27.49
N SER A 1025 14.77 9.59 -28.29
CA SER A 1025 14.76 10.20 -29.63
C SER A 1025 15.00 11.71 -29.63
N TYR A 1026 14.66 12.42 -28.56
CA TYR A 1026 15.00 13.85 -28.41
C TYR A 1026 16.44 14.06 -27.95
N LEU A 1027 16.95 13.17 -27.09
CA LEU A 1027 18.35 13.19 -26.66
C LEU A 1027 19.32 12.87 -27.82
N GLU A 1028 18.92 12.02 -28.77
CA GLU A 1028 19.65 11.76 -30.02
C GLU A 1028 19.76 13.00 -30.92
N GLN A 1029 18.76 13.89 -30.90
CA GLN A 1029 18.74 15.13 -31.69
C GLN A 1029 19.58 16.25 -31.03
N VAL A 1030 19.56 16.36 -29.70
CA VAL A 1030 20.13 17.50 -28.95
C VAL A 1030 21.58 17.27 -28.49
N GLN A 1031 21.98 16.01 -28.25
CA GLN A 1031 23.33 15.59 -27.89
C GLN A 1031 23.96 16.40 -26.74
N GLU A 1032 25.11 17.04 -26.94
CA GLU A 1032 25.87 17.77 -25.91
C GLU A 1032 25.19 19.05 -25.41
N ASN A 1033 24.16 19.53 -26.11
CA ASN A 1033 23.42 20.74 -25.75
C ASN A 1033 22.35 20.48 -24.67
N VAL A 1034 22.17 19.22 -24.23
CA VAL A 1034 21.30 18.88 -23.09
C VAL A 1034 21.93 19.33 -21.77
N LEU A 1035 21.19 20.10 -20.97
CA LEU A 1035 21.58 20.46 -19.61
C LEU A 1035 21.03 19.48 -18.58
N TYR A 1036 19.76 19.07 -18.71
CA TYR A 1036 19.07 18.24 -17.73
C TYR A 1036 17.93 17.43 -18.38
N MET A 1037 17.65 16.24 -17.85
CA MET A 1037 16.56 15.37 -18.28
C MET A 1037 15.87 14.70 -17.09
N ASP A 1038 14.54 14.59 -17.11
CA ASP A 1038 13.79 13.84 -16.12
C ASP A 1038 12.48 13.25 -16.65
N THR A 1039 12.54 11.99 -17.06
CA THR A 1039 11.40 11.11 -17.40
C THR A 1039 10.64 11.53 -18.66
N ASP A 1040 9.96 12.66 -18.58
CA ASP A 1040 9.11 13.31 -19.58
C ASP A 1040 9.68 14.67 -20.02
N SER A 1041 10.54 15.27 -19.19
CA SER A 1041 11.08 16.63 -19.38
C SER A 1041 12.54 16.68 -19.86
N LEU A 1042 12.87 17.74 -20.61
CA LEU A 1042 14.19 18.06 -21.14
C LEU A 1042 14.48 19.56 -21.00
N ILE A 1043 15.68 19.90 -20.51
CA ILE A 1043 16.23 21.27 -20.52
C ILE A 1043 17.48 21.28 -21.41
N TYR A 1044 17.52 22.16 -22.40
CA TYR A 1044 18.57 22.18 -23.42
C TYR A 1044 18.87 23.56 -23.99
N VAL A 1045 20.06 23.71 -24.59
CA VAL A 1045 20.55 24.92 -25.26
C VAL A 1045 20.24 24.86 -26.76
N VAL A 1046 19.82 25.98 -27.32
CA VAL A 1046 19.74 26.24 -28.76
C VAL A 1046 20.63 27.45 -29.05
N LYS A 1047 21.57 27.30 -29.99
CA LYS A 1047 22.49 28.34 -30.43
C LYS A 1047 21.94 29.02 -31.68
N ASP A 1048 22.35 30.24 -31.97
CA ASP A 1048 21.96 30.94 -33.20
C ASP A 1048 22.16 30.06 -34.45
N GLY A 1049 21.14 30.02 -35.31
CA GLY A 1049 21.12 29.20 -36.53
C GLY A 1049 20.75 27.72 -36.33
N ALA A 1050 20.66 27.21 -35.09
CA ALA A 1050 20.17 25.86 -34.82
C ALA A 1050 18.63 25.82 -34.67
N THR A 1051 17.99 24.82 -35.29
CA THR A 1051 16.54 24.62 -35.15
C THR A 1051 16.20 24.06 -33.76
N PRO A 1052 15.27 24.67 -32.99
CA PRO A 1052 14.78 24.10 -31.74
C PRO A 1052 13.97 22.82 -31.99
N LEU A 1053 13.74 22.02 -30.94
CA LEU A 1053 12.84 20.87 -31.02
C LEU A 1053 11.41 21.34 -31.35
N LYS A 1054 10.74 20.66 -32.28
CA LYS A 1054 9.37 20.98 -32.68
C LYS A 1054 8.41 20.84 -31.49
N LEU A 1055 7.73 21.93 -31.15
CA LEU A 1055 6.63 21.96 -30.19
C LEU A 1055 5.29 21.59 -30.83
N GLY A 1056 4.31 21.22 -30.01
CA GLY A 1056 2.93 20.97 -30.44
C GLY A 1056 1.95 20.80 -29.26
N ASN A 1057 0.66 20.75 -29.59
CA ASN A 1057 -0.43 20.77 -28.63
C ASN A 1057 -1.08 19.38 -28.42
N TYR A 1058 -0.59 18.34 -29.09
CA TYR A 1058 -1.22 17.01 -29.13
C TYR A 1058 -0.53 16.00 -28.21
N LEU A 1059 -1.17 14.84 -28.00
CA LEU A 1059 -0.64 13.76 -27.16
C LEU A 1059 0.70 13.26 -27.69
N GLY A 1060 1.76 13.38 -26.88
CA GLY A 1060 3.13 13.00 -27.24
C GLY A 1060 3.96 14.06 -27.97
N ASP A 1061 3.42 15.26 -28.19
CA ASP A 1061 4.21 16.43 -28.59
C ASP A 1061 5.02 16.99 -27.41
N LEU A 1062 5.95 17.91 -27.69
CA LEU A 1062 6.63 18.73 -26.69
C LEU A 1062 5.88 20.03 -26.46
N THR A 1063 5.63 20.38 -25.19
CA THR A 1063 5.12 21.70 -24.77
C THR A 1063 6.24 22.50 -24.10
N ASP A 1064 6.21 23.83 -24.20
CA ASP A 1064 7.09 24.73 -23.45
C ASP A 1064 6.63 24.92 -21.98
N GLU A 1065 7.56 24.86 -21.03
CA GLU A 1065 7.33 25.09 -19.59
C GLU A 1065 7.75 26.51 -19.12
N LEU A 1066 8.18 27.40 -20.02
CA LEU A 1066 8.69 28.75 -19.70
C LEU A 1066 7.73 29.90 -20.04
N ASP A 1067 6.54 29.58 -20.55
CA ASP A 1067 5.52 30.52 -21.03
C ASP A 1067 6.10 31.51 -22.09
N GLY A 1068 6.95 31.03 -23.00
CA GLY A 1068 7.64 31.81 -24.04
C GLY A 1068 8.89 32.59 -23.58
N ASP A 1069 9.36 32.41 -22.34
CA ASP A 1069 10.66 32.93 -21.89
C ASP A 1069 11.79 31.91 -22.17
N SER A 1070 13.04 32.26 -21.88
CA SER A 1070 14.19 31.33 -21.92
C SER A 1070 14.91 31.33 -20.57
N ILE A 1071 15.66 30.27 -20.24
CA ILE A 1071 16.49 30.24 -19.04
C ILE A 1071 17.78 31.06 -19.28
N GLN A 1072 18.11 31.97 -18.37
CA GLN A 1072 19.36 32.74 -18.38
C GLN A 1072 20.44 32.05 -17.54
N GLU A 1073 20.08 31.49 -16.38
CA GLU A 1073 20.98 30.77 -15.50
C GLU A 1073 20.34 29.48 -14.97
N PHE A 1074 21.14 28.42 -14.91
CA PHE A 1074 20.73 27.08 -14.47
C PHE A 1074 21.77 26.47 -13.53
N ALA A 1075 21.32 25.89 -12.41
CA ALA A 1075 22.15 25.16 -11.45
C ALA A 1075 21.46 23.86 -10.99
N ALA A 1076 22.19 22.74 -10.97
CA ALA A 1076 21.67 21.43 -10.59
C ALA A 1076 22.54 20.72 -9.54
N ALA A 1077 22.06 20.72 -8.30
CA ALA A 1077 22.66 19.97 -7.19
C ALA A 1077 22.45 18.44 -7.30
N GLY A 1078 21.56 17.95 -8.17
CA GLY A 1078 21.42 16.53 -8.47
C GLY A 1078 20.08 16.12 -9.09
N PRO A 1079 19.82 14.81 -9.25
CA PRO A 1079 18.57 14.29 -9.80
C PRO A 1079 17.34 14.71 -8.97
N LYS A 1080 16.44 15.49 -9.60
CA LYS A 1080 15.28 16.19 -8.99
C LYS A 1080 15.65 17.28 -7.97
N SER A 1081 16.85 17.85 -8.07
CA SER A 1081 17.35 18.97 -7.26
C SER A 1081 18.05 20.00 -8.15
N TYR A 1082 17.29 20.97 -8.68
CA TYR A 1082 17.80 22.04 -9.56
C TYR A 1082 17.08 23.37 -9.31
N ALA A 1083 17.66 24.46 -9.82
CA ALA A 1083 17.09 25.80 -9.83
C ALA A 1083 17.45 26.54 -11.14
N TYR A 1084 16.60 27.47 -11.57
CA TYR A 1084 16.86 28.33 -12.71
C TYR A 1084 16.29 29.74 -12.53
N GLN A 1085 16.84 30.70 -13.29
CA GLN A 1085 16.26 32.04 -13.47
C GLN A 1085 15.99 32.28 -14.97
N THR A 1086 14.82 32.81 -15.32
CA THR A 1086 14.49 33.15 -16.72
C THR A 1086 15.08 34.48 -17.18
N ARG A 1087 15.23 34.66 -18.50
CA ARG A 1087 15.95 35.78 -19.11
C ARG A 1087 15.14 37.07 -19.10
N GLN A 1088 13.87 37.01 -19.54
CA GLN A 1088 13.00 38.18 -19.67
C GLN A 1088 12.32 38.51 -18.33
N LYS A 1089 11.53 37.57 -17.80
CA LYS A 1089 10.67 37.76 -16.62
C LYS A 1089 11.43 37.74 -15.29
N LYS A 1090 12.73 37.39 -15.31
CA LYS A 1090 13.58 37.12 -14.13
C LYS A 1090 12.96 36.14 -13.12
N LYS A 1091 12.05 35.28 -13.60
CA LYS A 1091 11.28 34.29 -12.81
C LYS A 1091 12.27 33.25 -12.28
N VAL A 1092 12.47 33.23 -10.96
CA VAL A 1092 13.26 32.20 -10.27
C VAL A 1092 12.37 30.99 -9.99
N VAL A 1093 12.83 29.80 -10.36
CA VAL A 1093 12.16 28.53 -10.08
C VAL A 1093 13.13 27.58 -9.39
N LEU A 1094 12.72 27.03 -8.25
CA LEU A 1094 13.47 26.05 -7.47
C LEU A 1094 12.70 24.73 -7.43
N ARG A 1095 13.37 23.61 -7.74
CA ARG A 1095 12.84 22.24 -7.67
C ARG A 1095 13.77 21.41 -6.79
N VAL A 1096 13.54 21.41 -5.48
CA VAL A 1096 14.45 20.80 -4.49
C VAL A 1096 13.85 19.56 -3.82
N LYS A 1097 14.51 18.40 -3.97
CA LYS A 1097 13.97 17.11 -3.55
C LYS A 1097 13.80 16.97 -2.03
N GLY A 1098 12.55 17.05 -1.57
CA GLY A 1098 12.18 16.77 -0.17
C GLY A 1098 12.51 17.91 0.79
N ILE A 1099 12.42 19.14 0.30
CA ILE A 1099 12.30 20.37 1.09
C ILE A 1099 10.97 21.02 0.70
N THR A 1100 10.22 21.48 1.69
CA THR A 1100 8.99 22.26 1.50
C THR A 1100 9.35 23.72 1.42
N GLN A 1101 8.94 24.41 0.35
CA GLN A 1101 9.22 25.84 0.13
C GLN A 1101 8.26 26.71 0.94
N THR A 1102 8.52 26.82 2.24
CA THR A 1102 7.95 27.85 3.12
C THR A 1102 8.73 29.16 2.97
N THR A 1103 8.20 30.30 3.45
CA THR A 1103 8.96 31.56 3.46
C THR A 1103 10.31 31.40 4.19
N GLU A 1104 10.31 30.80 5.39
CA GLU A 1104 11.53 30.46 6.15
C GLU A 1104 12.54 29.62 5.35
N CYS A 1105 12.07 28.60 4.61
CA CYS A 1105 12.95 27.77 3.79
C CYS A 1105 13.49 28.51 2.56
N CYS A 1106 12.71 29.43 1.99
CA CYS A 1106 13.07 30.20 0.80
C CYS A 1106 14.08 31.32 1.07
N GLU A 1107 14.33 31.68 2.33
CA GLU A 1107 15.45 32.57 2.70
C GLU A 1107 16.79 31.82 2.60
N GLN A 1108 16.82 30.57 3.07
CA GLN A 1108 18.03 29.74 3.14
C GLN A 1108 18.30 28.97 1.83
N VAL A 1109 17.26 28.42 1.21
CA VAL A 1109 17.32 27.63 -0.04
C VAL A 1109 16.71 28.47 -1.18
N ASN A 1110 17.52 29.40 -1.68
CA ASN A 1110 17.19 30.33 -2.76
C ASN A 1110 18.04 30.03 -4.01
N PHE A 1111 17.91 30.81 -5.09
CA PHE A 1111 18.66 30.55 -6.32
C PHE A 1111 20.18 30.69 -6.11
N ASP A 1112 20.60 31.79 -5.50
CA ASP A 1112 22.00 32.14 -5.24
C ASP A 1112 22.69 31.10 -4.35
N SER A 1113 22.06 30.67 -3.25
CA SER A 1113 22.62 29.64 -2.37
C SER A 1113 22.68 28.25 -3.03
N VAL A 1114 21.74 27.92 -3.93
CA VAL A 1114 21.81 26.69 -4.74
C VAL A 1114 22.90 26.80 -5.82
N ARG A 1115 23.09 27.97 -6.42
CA ARG A 1115 24.16 28.26 -7.40
C ARG A 1115 25.53 28.12 -6.74
N GLU A 1116 25.79 28.83 -5.65
CA GLU A 1116 27.06 28.85 -4.91
C GLU A 1116 27.42 27.47 -4.36
N LEU A 1117 26.44 26.72 -3.85
CA LEU A 1117 26.60 25.34 -3.41
C LEU A 1117 27.03 24.40 -4.55
N VAL A 1118 26.62 24.68 -5.80
CA VAL A 1118 27.04 23.92 -6.98
C VAL A 1118 28.40 24.40 -7.49
N GLU A 1119 28.63 25.70 -7.61
CA GLU A 1119 29.88 26.30 -8.07
C GLU A 1119 31.05 25.90 -7.16
N GLY A 1120 30.93 26.10 -5.85
CA GLY A 1120 31.93 25.64 -4.88
C GLY A 1120 32.14 24.13 -4.91
N TYR A 1121 31.11 23.33 -5.22
CA TYR A 1121 31.29 21.88 -5.40
C TYR A 1121 32.07 21.54 -6.69
N LEU A 1122 31.95 22.32 -7.76
CA LEU A 1122 32.78 22.14 -8.96
C LEU A 1122 34.24 22.52 -8.71
N GLU A 1123 34.47 23.61 -7.97
CA GLU A 1123 35.80 24.09 -7.54
C GLU A 1123 36.52 23.13 -6.57
N GLY A 1124 35.76 22.32 -5.81
CA GLY A 1124 36.31 21.24 -4.98
C GLY A 1124 35.78 21.18 -3.55
N SER A 1125 34.99 22.15 -3.11
CA SER A 1125 34.40 22.26 -1.77
C SER A 1125 33.29 21.22 -1.52
N ARG A 1126 33.69 19.95 -1.36
CA ARG A 1126 32.78 18.81 -1.11
C ARG A 1126 32.00 18.90 0.21
N GLY A 1127 32.35 19.84 1.09
CA GLY A 1127 31.73 20.05 2.41
C GLY A 1127 30.48 20.94 2.43
N GLY A 1128 30.12 21.59 1.31
CA GLY A 1128 28.98 22.52 1.27
C GLY A 1128 27.64 21.86 1.68
N VAL A 1129 26.95 22.48 2.64
CA VAL A 1129 25.63 22.08 3.12
C VAL A 1129 24.80 23.32 3.43
N ILE A 1130 23.57 23.38 2.95
CA ILE A 1130 22.53 24.30 3.45
C ILE A 1130 21.66 23.51 4.42
N GLU A 1131 21.40 24.05 5.61
CA GLU A 1131 20.48 23.43 6.57
C GLU A 1131 19.22 24.27 6.68
N THR A 1132 18.06 23.63 6.59
CA THR A 1132 16.78 24.31 6.67
C THR A 1132 15.77 23.49 7.48
N PRO A 1133 14.95 24.11 8.36
CA PRO A 1133 14.00 23.36 9.18
C PRO A 1133 12.89 22.76 8.33
N GLN A 1134 12.43 21.57 8.72
CA GLN A 1134 11.27 20.92 8.10
C GLN A 1134 10.31 20.44 9.18
N HIS A 1135 9.11 21.04 9.21
CA HIS A 1135 8.02 20.62 10.09
C HIS A 1135 7.28 19.44 9.46
N ASN A 1136 7.16 18.34 10.20
CA ASN A 1136 6.42 17.15 9.79
C ASN A 1136 5.77 16.51 11.00
N ILE A 1137 4.61 15.89 10.79
CA ILE A 1137 4.00 15.03 11.81
C ILE A 1137 4.55 13.62 11.62
N ARG A 1138 5.28 13.13 12.64
CA ARG A 1138 5.74 11.74 12.72
C ARG A 1138 4.63 10.87 13.29
N ARG A 1139 4.54 9.64 12.80
CA ARG A 1139 3.65 8.60 13.34
C ARG A 1139 4.51 7.60 14.09
N ASN A 1140 4.15 7.30 15.34
CA ASN A 1140 4.78 6.21 16.06
C ASN A 1140 4.26 4.89 15.48
N LYS A 1141 5.16 4.06 14.96
CA LYS A 1141 4.81 2.72 14.47
C LYS A 1141 4.42 1.75 15.58
N LYS A 1142 4.76 2.05 16.85
CA LYS A 1142 4.49 1.15 17.98
C LYS A 1142 3.07 1.29 18.52
N SER A 1143 2.63 2.53 18.77
CA SER A 1143 1.43 2.83 19.56
C SER A 1143 0.45 3.74 18.81
N PHE A 1144 0.51 3.78 17.48
CA PHE A 1144 -0.23 4.67 16.56
C PHE A 1144 -0.16 6.20 16.80
N LEU A 1145 0.38 6.67 17.93
CA LEU A 1145 0.47 8.08 18.32
C LEU A 1145 1.08 9.00 17.26
N LEU A 1146 0.47 10.17 17.09
CA LEU A 1146 0.92 11.24 16.21
C LEU A 1146 1.74 12.27 17.01
N LYS A 1147 2.90 12.68 16.49
CA LYS A 1147 3.74 13.72 17.12
C LYS A 1147 4.24 14.74 16.10
N ASN A 1148 3.93 16.01 16.35
CA ASN A 1148 4.54 17.14 15.66
C ASN A 1148 6.06 17.14 15.88
N CYS A 1149 6.85 17.27 14.82
CA CYS A 1149 8.29 17.44 14.93
C CYS A 1149 8.82 18.49 13.95
N THR A 1150 9.84 19.21 14.39
CA THR A 1150 10.74 19.98 13.52
C THR A 1150 12.06 19.23 13.47
N PHE A 1151 12.69 19.16 12.31
CA PHE A 1151 14.06 18.65 12.18
C PHE A 1151 14.82 19.44 11.11
N GLN A 1152 16.13 19.61 11.31
CA GLN A 1152 16.98 20.25 10.30
C GLN A 1152 17.22 19.31 9.12
N LYS A 1153 16.98 19.83 7.91
CA LYS A 1153 17.13 19.12 6.65
C LYS A 1153 18.40 19.62 5.95
N LYS A 1154 19.46 18.82 6.03
CA LYS A 1154 20.71 19.06 5.31
C LYS A 1154 20.51 18.85 3.80
N PHE A 1155 20.74 19.90 3.02
CA PHE A 1155 20.79 19.92 1.56
C PHE A 1155 22.23 20.10 1.08
N ARG A 1156 22.62 19.35 0.04
CA ARG A 1156 23.98 19.33 -0.52
C ARG A 1156 23.96 18.80 -1.94
N VAL A 1157 25.02 19.05 -2.70
CA VAL A 1157 25.20 18.42 -4.02
C VAL A 1157 25.35 16.91 -3.86
N VAL A 1158 24.57 16.15 -4.64
CA VAL A 1158 24.64 14.69 -4.71
C VAL A 1158 24.60 14.28 -6.18
N TYR A 1159 25.79 14.19 -6.78
CA TYR A 1159 25.95 13.80 -8.18
C TYR A 1159 26.84 12.57 -8.33
N ASP A 1160 26.22 11.47 -8.75
CA ASP A 1160 26.80 10.12 -8.70
C ASP A 1160 26.19 9.19 -9.78
N LYS A 1161 25.58 9.75 -10.83
CA LYS A 1161 24.93 9.00 -11.94
C LYS A 1161 25.74 8.91 -13.23
N ARG A 1162 26.68 9.83 -13.42
CA ARG A 1162 27.64 9.96 -14.52
C ARG A 1162 28.98 10.38 -13.91
N ARG A 1163 30.06 10.35 -14.69
CA ARG A 1163 31.33 10.98 -14.31
C ARG A 1163 31.21 12.50 -14.48
N LEU A 1164 31.59 13.26 -13.45
CA LEU A 1164 31.57 14.73 -13.41
C LEU A 1164 32.96 15.31 -13.73
N PHE A 1165 32.97 16.44 -14.43
CA PHE A 1165 34.15 17.25 -14.72
C PHE A 1165 34.08 18.62 -14.02
N SER A 1166 35.21 19.31 -13.90
CA SER A 1166 35.33 20.58 -13.18
C SER A 1166 34.62 21.76 -13.85
N ASP A 1167 34.35 21.68 -15.16
CA ASP A 1167 33.52 22.62 -15.92
C ASP A 1167 32.00 22.40 -15.72
N GLY A 1168 31.63 21.44 -14.87
CA GLY A 1168 30.27 21.03 -14.61
C GLY A 1168 29.66 20.10 -15.65
N THR A 1169 30.36 19.71 -16.72
CA THR A 1169 29.88 18.73 -17.70
C THR A 1169 29.98 17.31 -17.18
N THR A 1170 29.24 16.38 -17.79
CA THR A 1170 29.21 14.97 -17.34
C THR A 1170 29.17 13.98 -18.50
N LEU A 1171 29.90 12.86 -18.37
CA LEU A 1171 29.93 11.75 -19.33
C LEU A 1171 29.48 10.44 -18.67
N PRO A 1172 28.81 9.52 -19.38
CA PRO A 1172 28.39 8.25 -18.79
C PRO A 1172 29.61 7.44 -18.33
N PHE A 1173 29.44 6.64 -17.27
CA PHE A 1173 30.51 5.75 -16.82
C PHE A 1173 30.90 4.80 -17.97
N GLY A 1174 32.19 4.73 -18.30
CA GLY A 1174 32.67 3.86 -19.38
C GLY A 1174 32.74 4.46 -20.78
N TYR A 1175 32.46 5.76 -20.94
CA TYR A 1175 32.81 6.54 -22.14
C TYR A 1175 34.31 6.38 -22.45
#